data_AF-A0A2N0VAK5-F1
#
_entry.id   AF-A0A2N0VAK5-F1
#
_cell.length_a   1.000
_cell.length_b   1.000
_cell.length_c   1.000
_cell.angle_alpha   90.00
_cell.angle_beta   90.00
_cell.angle_gamma   90.00
#
_symmetry.space_group_name_H-M   'P 1'
#
loop_
_entity.id
_entity.type
_entity.pdbx_description
1 polymer ?
#
loop_
_entity_poly.entity_id
_entity_poly.type
_entity_poly.pdbx_seq_one_letter_code
_entity_poly.pdbx_strand_id
1 'polypeptide(L)'
;MKGNSSELRFLEPTARAFAEALRDNPPLNGPVYLVGHGELADTIVRDAANEGVSVIAHADIPPMEVLKQARVLLFTETRGEQLGDLLLACLDLQQVRIFAPKSDWHMSRKPLFIVSIPKAGTHLAYEFARALGYAAGIQIPDFPKPGTWYCIEYSNSHTVARDFFIDSVRRAPFGNRHHPVTQSPVLFVYRHPLDILVSEAHYYHREGKTVFAGYFSGEDFEHRVRQLVDDEWLLGSLRQRVGGFLPWLNFPNVIPVAFEELVGGAGGGSARAQLKSIWAIQLKLQADGITKDIAAQVFNQNSATFREGRIGGYLSQLPSNLIDELADRCADVLSGFGYTVRGDSLIPSRVAEFQSRPLRYSSKDFNEMPLTVEQDFMGCNLVRYARRFYAVPLSAGVIALDECAPQQLARLPSATTLAELKSVLLIGRKAYDRQLAQLNHTGLELHSNTAHNVSLAYWMESEEPCLFDAYKGFNLVAWKGRYFALRQSVGTINLAQNLQTLLTLYTPDAILMARDVDTLMDDIDGISTAVRLTNNVNGNIAGLQAQLDDCARSIQTQSEQLQLQNVYDMARLYGEKIEGSLQALSLQIEDSVVKGLQHTLTSIIQQHVYDMSRLYGEKIEGSLQGLSLQIEDSVVKSLQNTLTSIIQQHAGLQGELHKQEERIMDLNNKLNIRNASFLSRLFRRKP
;
A
#
# COMPACT_ATOMS: atom_id res chain seq x y z
N MET A 1 6.12 31.73 19.68
CA MET A 1 5.38 32.23 18.49
C MET A 1 4.45 31.19 17.83
N LYS A 2 4.09 30.06 18.49
CA LYS A 2 3.18 29.03 17.93
C LYS A 2 1.69 29.45 17.81
N GLY A 3 1.31 30.67 18.21
CA GLY A 3 -0.10 31.03 18.45
C GLY A 3 -0.91 31.64 17.30
N ASN A 4 -0.34 31.87 16.11
CA ASN A 4 -1.02 32.67 15.06
C ASN A 4 -1.35 31.87 13.77
N SER A 5 -1.61 30.56 13.83
CA SER A 5 -2.01 29.76 12.65
C SER A 5 -3.33 29.07 12.91
N SER A 6 -4.11 28.86 11.84
CA SER A 6 -5.19 27.88 11.87
C SER A 6 -4.59 26.46 11.90
N GLU A 7 -5.30 25.55 12.56
CA GLU A 7 -4.96 24.14 12.73
C GLU A 7 -6.22 23.30 12.53
N LEU A 8 -6.11 22.23 11.75
CA LEU A 8 -7.17 21.25 11.55
C LEU A 8 -6.67 19.88 12.00
N ARG A 9 -7.46 19.19 12.83
CA ARG A 9 -7.18 17.83 13.28
C ARG A 9 -8.42 16.95 13.16
N PHE A 10 -8.24 15.76 12.62
CA PHE A 10 -9.25 14.73 12.48
C PHE A 10 -9.02 13.59 13.46
N LEU A 11 -10.06 13.29 14.23
CA LEU A 11 -10.05 12.33 15.33
C LEU A 11 -10.92 11.12 15.00
N GLU A 12 -10.72 10.00 15.70
CA GLU A 12 -11.72 8.93 15.64
C GLU A 12 -13.05 9.43 16.22
N PRO A 13 -14.21 9.02 15.68
CA PRO A 13 -15.53 9.53 16.06
C PRO A 13 -15.99 8.98 17.43
N THR A 14 -15.21 9.24 18.48
CA THR A 14 -15.44 8.77 19.84
C THR A 14 -15.20 9.92 20.81
N ALA A 15 -16.02 10.05 21.85
CA ALA A 15 -15.87 11.15 22.81
C ALA A 15 -14.50 11.14 23.51
N ARG A 16 -13.97 9.95 23.77
CA ARG A 16 -12.62 9.76 24.32
C ARG A 16 -11.54 10.45 23.48
N ALA A 17 -11.56 10.26 22.15
CA ALA A 17 -10.56 10.87 21.28
C ALA A 17 -10.64 12.41 21.31
N PHE A 18 -11.85 12.98 21.38
CA PHE A 18 -12.05 14.42 21.51
C PHE A 18 -11.61 14.95 22.88
N ALA A 19 -11.90 14.24 23.98
CA ALA A 19 -11.45 14.59 25.32
C ALA A 19 -9.92 14.57 25.42
N GLU A 20 -9.26 13.52 24.91
CA GLU A 20 -7.80 13.43 24.84
C GLU A 20 -7.21 14.59 24.03
N ALA A 21 -7.80 14.92 22.87
CA ALA A 21 -7.32 16.02 22.04
C ALA A 21 -7.46 17.40 22.72
N LEU A 22 -8.55 17.65 23.44
CA LEU A 22 -8.76 18.87 24.23
C LEU A 22 -7.77 18.97 25.39
N ARG A 23 -7.49 17.86 26.06
CA ARG A 23 -6.52 17.79 27.17
C ARG A 23 -5.09 18.08 26.70
N ASP A 24 -4.68 17.47 25.60
CA ASP A 24 -3.34 17.65 25.02
C ASP A 24 -3.15 19.04 24.42
N ASN A 25 -4.25 19.73 24.09
CA ASN A 25 -4.24 21.00 23.39
C ASN A 25 -5.27 21.95 24.02
N PRO A 26 -5.07 22.35 25.30
CA PRO A 26 -6.03 23.13 26.04
C PRO A 26 -6.37 24.44 25.31
N PRO A 27 -7.62 24.93 25.42
CA PRO A 27 -8.05 26.14 24.74
C PRO A 27 -7.20 27.33 25.20
N LEU A 28 -6.57 28.01 24.26
CA LEU A 28 -5.89 29.27 24.51
C LEU A 28 -6.96 30.34 24.74
N ASN A 29 -7.23 30.74 25.99
CA ASN A 29 -8.13 31.84 26.39
C ASN A 29 -9.31 32.09 25.41
N GLY A 30 -10.40 31.34 25.55
CA GLY A 30 -11.61 31.54 24.75
C GLY A 30 -12.61 30.39 24.87
N PRO A 31 -13.85 30.58 24.37
CA PRO A 31 -14.87 29.54 24.36
C PRO A 31 -14.49 28.40 23.40
N VAL A 32 -14.81 27.17 23.81
CA VAL A 32 -14.84 25.98 22.95
C VAL A 32 -16.27 25.84 22.46
N TYR A 33 -16.48 25.89 21.15
CA TYR A 33 -17.79 25.61 20.56
C TYR A 33 -17.82 24.21 19.98
N LEU A 34 -18.93 23.52 20.18
CA LEU A 34 -19.24 22.26 19.51
C LEU A 34 -20.39 22.48 18.54
N VAL A 35 -20.24 22.00 17.31
CA VAL A 35 -21.26 22.04 16.26
C VAL A 35 -21.67 20.62 15.91
N GLY A 36 -22.93 20.29 16.17
CA GLY A 36 -23.53 18.99 15.88
C GLY A 36 -24.48 18.53 16.98
N HIS A 37 -25.09 17.37 16.77
CA HIS A 37 -26.13 16.82 17.64
C HIS A 37 -25.94 15.30 17.86
N GLY A 38 -26.67 14.75 18.82
CA GLY A 38 -26.75 13.31 19.08
C GLY A 38 -25.76 12.83 20.14
N GLU A 39 -25.68 11.52 20.31
CA GLU A 39 -24.98 10.87 21.44
C GLU A 39 -23.50 11.26 21.55
N LEU A 40 -22.80 11.41 20.41
CA LEU A 40 -21.40 11.82 20.39
C LEU A 40 -21.24 13.25 20.93
N ALA A 41 -22.09 14.18 20.51
CA ALA A 41 -22.06 15.57 20.98
C ALA A 41 -22.34 15.65 22.48
N ASP A 42 -23.40 14.98 22.95
CA ASP A 42 -23.78 14.96 24.36
C ASP A 42 -22.68 14.37 25.26
N THR A 43 -22.05 13.29 24.78
CA THR A 43 -20.95 12.63 25.48
C THR A 43 -19.70 13.51 25.52
N ILE A 44 -19.33 14.19 24.43
CA ILE A 44 -18.19 15.12 24.42
C ILE A 44 -18.43 16.28 25.40
N VAL A 45 -19.62 16.88 25.42
CA VAL A 45 -19.94 17.98 26.34
C VAL A 45 -19.83 17.52 27.79
N ARG A 46 -20.39 16.35 28.11
CA ARG A 46 -20.31 15.77 29.46
C ARG A 46 -18.88 15.46 29.87
N ASP A 47 -18.10 14.80 29.01
CA ASP A 47 -16.72 14.40 29.31
C ASP A 47 -15.80 15.62 29.43
N ALA A 48 -15.97 16.63 28.57
CA ALA A 48 -15.26 17.90 28.69
C ALA A 48 -15.59 18.64 30.00
N ALA A 49 -16.87 18.63 30.42
CA ALA A 49 -17.28 19.22 31.70
C ALA A 49 -16.64 18.50 32.89
N ASN A 50 -16.51 17.17 32.85
CA ASN A 50 -15.80 16.39 33.86
C ASN A 50 -14.30 16.73 33.93
N GLU A 51 -13.70 17.18 32.82
CA GLU A 51 -12.32 17.66 32.75
C GLU A 51 -12.17 19.17 33.03
N GLY A 52 -13.26 19.86 33.40
CA GLY A 52 -13.25 21.30 33.70
C GLY A 52 -13.19 22.20 32.47
N VAL A 53 -13.49 21.68 31.29
CA VAL A 53 -13.53 22.44 30.03
C VAL A 53 -14.97 22.80 29.68
N SER A 54 -15.30 24.09 29.63
CA SER A 54 -16.62 24.57 29.23
C SER A 54 -16.78 24.49 27.71
N VAL A 55 -17.72 23.65 27.24
CA VAL A 55 -18.08 23.50 25.82
C VAL A 55 -19.48 24.06 25.58
N ILE A 56 -19.61 24.97 24.62
CA ILE A 56 -20.90 25.54 24.20
C ILE A 56 -21.37 24.80 22.95
N ALA A 57 -22.38 23.96 23.10
CA ALA A 57 -22.93 23.18 21.99
C ALA A 57 -23.96 23.97 21.17
N HIS A 58 -23.87 23.85 19.86
CA HIS A 58 -24.81 24.37 18.87
C HIS A 58 -25.21 23.22 17.94
N ALA A 59 -26.51 23.11 17.63
CA ALA A 59 -26.99 22.11 16.68
C ALA A 59 -26.47 22.40 15.25
N ASP A 60 -26.49 23.68 14.86
CA ASP A 60 -26.02 24.18 13.57
C ASP A 60 -24.83 25.12 13.74
N ILE A 61 -24.16 25.46 12.63
CA ILE A 61 -23.05 26.39 12.67
C ILE A 61 -23.53 27.78 13.13
N PRO A 62 -22.96 28.34 14.21
CA PRO A 62 -23.40 29.64 14.71
C PRO A 62 -23.02 30.77 13.73
N PRO A 63 -23.66 31.95 13.86
CA PRO A 63 -23.32 33.10 13.02
C PRO A 63 -21.83 33.42 13.06
N MET A 64 -21.27 33.90 11.93
CA MET A 64 -19.84 34.17 11.78
C MET A 64 -19.26 35.10 12.87
N GLU A 65 -20.04 36.04 13.40
CA GLU A 65 -19.60 36.93 14.49
C GLU A 65 -19.38 36.21 15.83
N VAL A 66 -20.07 35.08 16.05
CA VAL A 66 -19.82 34.18 17.18
C VAL A 66 -18.60 33.31 16.88
N LEU A 67 -18.51 32.74 15.67
CA LEU A 67 -17.37 31.89 15.28
C LEU A 67 -16.03 32.63 15.30
N LYS A 68 -15.98 33.93 14.97
CA LYS A 68 -14.77 34.75 15.07
C LYS A 68 -14.20 34.84 16.50
N GLN A 69 -15.03 34.56 17.52
CA GLN A 69 -14.61 34.51 18.92
C GLN A 69 -14.09 33.13 19.32
N ALA A 70 -14.38 32.10 18.50
CA ALA A 70 -13.96 30.74 18.75
C ALA A 70 -12.43 30.61 18.61
N ARG A 71 -11.82 29.99 19.62
CA ARG A 71 -10.42 29.53 19.53
C ARG A 71 -10.33 28.05 19.20
N VAL A 72 -11.35 27.30 19.63
CA VAL A 72 -11.49 25.86 19.36
C VAL A 72 -12.91 25.60 18.86
N LEU A 73 -13.02 24.89 17.75
CA LEU A 73 -14.27 24.37 17.20
C LEU A 73 -14.23 22.84 17.16
N LEU A 74 -15.29 22.21 17.62
CA LEU A 74 -15.50 20.77 17.56
C LEU A 74 -16.64 20.49 16.60
N PHE A 75 -16.48 19.52 15.70
CA PHE A 75 -17.55 18.99 14.88
C PHE A 75 -17.83 17.53 15.27
N THR A 76 -19.08 17.10 15.15
CA THR A 76 -19.46 15.68 15.37
C THR A 76 -20.05 15.00 14.12
N GLU A 77 -20.17 15.72 13.00
CA GLU A 77 -20.69 15.18 11.73
C GLU A 77 -19.71 14.18 11.11
N THR A 78 -20.14 12.93 10.90
CA THR A 78 -19.30 11.84 10.37
C THR A 78 -19.44 11.62 8.86
N ARG A 79 -20.46 12.19 8.21
CA ARG A 79 -20.66 12.09 6.76
C ARG A 79 -19.78 13.11 6.05
N GLY A 80 -18.91 12.64 5.15
CA GLY A 80 -17.87 13.47 4.56
C GLY A 80 -18.39 14.68 3.79
N GLU A 81 -19.50 14.55 3.07
CA GLU A 81 -20.11 15.67 2.34
C GLU A 81 -20.61 16.78 3.26
N GLN A 82 -21.39 16.41 4.28
CA GLN A 82 -21.97 17.36 5.24
C GLN A 82 -20.89 18.01 6.10
N LEU A 83 -19.91 17.23 6.55
CA LEU A 83 -18.74 17.75 7.25
C LEU A 83 -17.95 18.72 6.37
N GLY A 84 -17.79 18.41 5.07
CA GLY A 84 -17.11 19.30 4.12
C GLY A 84 -17.78 20.67 3.99
N ASP A 85 -19.12 20.70 3.96
CA ASP A 85 -19.89 21.95 3.91
C ASP A 85 -19.74 22.76 5.22
N LEU A 86 -19.79 22.10 6.39
CA LEU A 86 -19.55 22.72 7.70
C LEU A 86 -18.14 23.28 7.85
N LEU A 87 -17.13 22.53 7.38
CA LEU A 87 -15.73 22.96 7.39
C LEU A 87 -15.52 24.18 6.48
N LEU A 88 -16.13 24.21 5.29
CA LEU A 88 -16.00 25.36 4.39
C LEU A 88 -16.67 26.62 4.92
N ALA A 89 -17.69 26.51 5.76
CA ALA A 89 -18.24 27.67 6.46
C ALA A 89 -17.24 28.30 7.47
N CYS A 90 -16.12 27.62 7.77
CA CYS A 90 -15.00 28.13 8.57
C CYS A 90 -13.87 28.75 7.73
N LEU A 91 -14.06 28.95 6.42
CA LEU A 91 -13.00 29.42 5.49
C LEU A 91 -12.38 30.77 5.90
N ASP A 92 -13.20 31.70 6.40
CA ASP A 92 -12.75 33.04 6.77
C ASP A 92 -12.28 33.17 8.23
N LEU A 93 -12.30 32.06 8.99
CA LEU A 93 -11.76 32.04 10.35
C LEU A 93 -10.23 32.05 10.33
N GLN A 94 -9.65 32.78 11.29
CA GLN A 94 -8.20 32.88 11.45
C GLN A 94 -7.80 32.48 12.85
N GLN A 95 -6.65 31.81 12.97
CA GLN A 95 -6.10 31.42 14.28
C GLN A 95 -7.08 30.54 15.09
N VAL A 96 -7.77 29.65 14.37
CA VAL A 96 -8.74 28.71 14.94
C VAL A 96 -8.16 27.30 14.93
N ARG A 97 -8.41 26.53 15.98
CA ARG A 97 -8.18 25.09 16.00
C ARG A 97 -9.50 24.36 15.78
N ILE A 98 -9.56 23.52 14.76
CA ILE A 98 -10.73 22.70 14.46
C ILE A 98 -10.41 21.25 14.75
N PHE A 99 -11.26 20.61 15.55
CA PHE A 99 -11.30 19.16 15.72
C PHE A 99 -12.55 18.61 15.08
N ALA A 100 -12.40 17.63 14.19
CA ALA A 100 -13.51 17.00 13.48
C ALA A 100 -13.32 15.47 13.47
N PRO A 101 -14.36 14.66 13.25
CA PRO A 101 -14.19 13.22 13.13
C PRO A 101 -13.65 12.87 11.74
N LYS A 102 -12.84 11.80 11.64
CA LYS A 102 -12.44 11.22 10.35
C LYS A 102 -13.65 10.65 9.62
N SER A 103 -14.09 11.35 8.59
CA SER A 103 -15.18 10.89 7.71
C SER A 103 -14.68 9.94 6.61
N ASP A 104 -15.60 9.46 5.77
CA ASP A 104 -15.31 8.73 4.53
C ASP A 104 -14.63 9.62 3.44
N TRP A 105 -14.62 10.94 3.61
CA TRP A 105 -13.94 11.90 2.75
C TRP A 105 -12.56 12.33 3.26
N HIS A 106 -12.18 11.92 4.48
CA HIS A 106 -10.88 12.22 5.06
C HIS A 106 -9.73 11.82 4.12
N MET A 107 -8.65 12.60 4.09
CA MET A 107 -7.52 12.38 3.17
C MET A 107 -6.94 10.96 3.22
N SER A 108 -6.98 10.30 4.39
CA SER A 108 -6.48 8.91 4.55
C SER A 108 -7.44 7.85 3.99
N ARG A 109 -8.64 8.22 3.54
CA ARG A 109 -9.69 7.34 2.99
C ARG A 109 -9.86 7.51 1.48
N LYS A 110 -9.27 8.54 0.87
CA LYS A 110 -9.33 8.80 -0.57
C LYS A 110 -7.95 8.99 -1.19
N PRO A 111 -7.72 8.54 -2.43
CA PRO A 111 -6.56 8.97 -3.20
C PRO A 111 -6.73 10.44 -3.61
N LEU A 112 -5.62 11.10 -3.95
CA LEU A 112 -5.62 12.44 -4.55
C LEU A 112 -5.14 12.33 -6.00
N PHE A 113 -5.83 12.97 -6.93
CA PHE A 113 -5.32 13.12 -8.29
C PHE A 113 -4.70 14.50 -8.47
N ILE A 114 -3.58 14.57 -9.18
CA ILE A 114 -2.91 15.85 -9.48
C ILE A 114 -2.93 16.08 -10.99
N VAL A 115 -3.47 17.22 -11.38
CA VAL A 115 -3.41 17.76 -12.73
C VAL A 115 -2.73 19.12 -12.68
N SER A 116 -1.87 19.41 -13.65
CA SER A 116 -1.28 20.72 -13.79
C SER A 116 -1.02 21.05 -15.26
N ILE A 117 -1.23 22.31 -15.62
CA ILE A 117 -0.76 22.79 -16.93
C ILE A 117 0.78 22.69 -16.94
N PRO A 118 1.43 22.25 -18.04
CA PRO A 118 2.87 22.32 -18.16
C PRO A 118 3.40 23.67 -17.70
N LYS A 119 4.45 23.64 -16.87
CA LYS A 119 5.12 24.82 -16.30
C LYS A 119 4.26 25.69 -15.36
N ALA A 120 3.08 25.25 -14.95
CA ALA A 120 2.23 25.95 -13.97
C ALA A 120 2.57 25.65 -12.50
N GLY A 121 3.69 24.98 -12.20
CA GLY A 121 4.09 24.66 -10.83
C GLY A 121 3.79 23.23 -10.38
N THR A 122 3.88 22.26 -11.28
CA THR A 122 3.71 20.82 -10.99
C THR A 122 4.52 20.34 -9.79
N HIS A 123 5.78 20.73 -9.68
CA HIS A 123 6.62 20.32 -8.54
C HIS A 123 6.16 20.98 -7.24
N LEU A 124 5.66 22.22 -7.29
CA LEU A 124 5.03 22.89 -6.15
C LEU A 124 3.80 22.09 -5.69
N ALA A 125 3.00 21.56 -6.63
CA ALA A 125 1.86 20.69 -6.32
C ALA A 125 2.28 19.38 -5.63
N TYR A 126 3.39 18.76 -6.06
CA TYR A 126 3.91 17.54 -5.44
C TYR A 126 4.45 17.78 -4.03
N GLU A 127 5.21 18.86 -3.83
CA GLU A 127 5.66 19.30 -2.50
C GLU A 127 4.47 19.58 -1.60
N PHE A 128 3.44 20.25 -2.13
CA PHE A 128 2.22 20.56 -1.39
C PHE A 128 1.45 19.30 -0.99
N ALA A 129 1.25 18.35 -1.91
CA ALA A 129 0.59 17.07 -1.60
C ALA A 129 1.36 16.30 -0.51
N ARG A 130 2.70 16.28 -0.57
CA ARG A 130 3.53 15.70 0.49
C ARG A 130 3.39 16.45 1.82
N ALA A 131 3.38 17.79 1.79
CA ALA A 131 3.23 18.61 3.00
C ALA A 131 1.85 18.40 3.67
N LEU A 132 0.82 18.10 2.88
CA LEU A 132 -0.49 17.66 3.37
C LEU A 132 -0.49 16.23 3.94
N GLY A 133 0.57 15.45 3.73
CA GLY A 133 0.71 14.08 4.24
C GLY A 133 0.40 12.97 3.22
N TYR A 134 0.18 13.29 1.94
CA TYR A 134 -0.01 12.26 0.91
C TYR A 134 1.32 11.59 0.54
N ALA A 135 1.31 10.27 0.43
CA ALA A 135 2.41 9.50 -0.18
C ALA A 135 2.42 9.70 -1.71
N ALA A 136 3.61 9.60 -2.34
CA ALA A 136 3.74 9.66 -3.79
C ALA A 136 3.47 8.29 -4.43
N GLY A 137 2.41 8.20 -5.23
CA GLY A 137 2.12 7.05 -6.08
C GLY A 137 2.57 7.23 -7.52
N ILE A 138 2.51 8.48 -8.02
CA ILE A 138 2.84 8.90 -9.40
C ILE A 138 1.94 8.21 -10.44
N GLN A 139 2.12 6.91 -10.67
CA GLN A 139 1.27 6.13 -11.56
C GLN A 139 0.13 5.48 -10.79
N ILE A 140 -1.08 5.65 -11.30
CA ILE A 140 -2.27 5.01 -10.76
C ILE A 140 -2.20 3.48 -10.93
N PRO A 141 -2.29 2.68 -9.84
CA PRO A 141 -2.52 1.24 -9.94
C PRO A 141 -3.99 0.93 -10.23
N ASP A 142 -4.30 -0.31 -10.59
CA ASP A 142 -5.68 -0.77 -10.84
C ASP A 142 -6.66 -0.44 -9.69
N PHE A 143 -6.16 -0.44 -8.45
CA PHE A 143 -6.87 -0.05 -7.24
C PHE A 143 -6.04 0.98 -6.45
N PRO A 144 -6.31 2.29 -6.58
CA PRO A 144 -5.55 3.33 -5.90
C PRO A 144 -5.61 3.17 -4.38
N LYS A 145 -4.48 3.46 -3.73
CA LYS A 145 -4.39 3.46 -2.28
C LYS A 145 -4.85 4.81 -1.72
N PRO A 146 -5.73 4.84 -0.72
CA PRO A 146 -6.02 6.05 0.05
C PRO A 146 -4.76 6.72 0.61
N GLY A 147 -4.81 8.03 0.85
CA GLY A 147 -3.66 8.79 1.38
C GLY A 147 -2.44 8.83 0.44
N THR A 148 -2.63 8.49 -0.83
CA THR A 148 -1.60 8.54 -1.87
C THR A 148 -2.06 9.44 -3.02
N TRP A 149 -1.15 10.22 -3.60
CA TRP A 149 -1.43 11.02 -4.77
C TRP A 149 -0.95 10.35 -6.07
N TYR A 150 -1.69 10.55 -7.15
CA TYR A 150 -1.46 9.95 -8.47
C TYR A 150 -1.64 10.98 -9.59
N CYS A 151 -0.96 10.75 -10.70
CA CYS A 151 -1.30 11.32 -11.99
C CYS A 151 -2.55 10.60 -12.53
N ILE A 152 -3.40 11.32 -13.28
CA ILE A 152 -4.62 10.73 -13.84
C ILE A 152 -4.27 9.70 -14.91
N GLU A 153 -3.29 10.02 -15.77
CA GLU A 153 -2.86 9.14 -16.84
C GLU A 153 -1.37 8.84 -16.73
N TYR A 154 -1.04 7.54 -16.67
CA TYR A 154 0.33 7.06 -16.58
C TYR A 154 1.09 7.79 -15.43
N SER A 155 2.27 8.32 -15.71
CA SER A 155 3.06 9.14 -14.79
C SER A 155 2.98 10.65 -15.11
N ASN A 156 2.02 11.08 -15.92
CA ASN A 156 1.94 12.46 -16.42
C ASN A 156 0.85 13.28 -15.71
N SER A 157 1.25 14.34 -15.00
CA SER A 157 0.31 15.30 -14.38
C SER A 157 -0.29 16.29 -15.39
N HIS A 158 0.12 16.27 -16.65
CA HIS A 158 -0.27 17.24 -17.67
C HIS A 158 -1.42 16.74 -18.56
N THR A 159 -2.35 15.99 -17.98
CA THR A 159 -3.51 15.46 -18.71
C THR A 159 -4.52 16.57 -19.02
N VAL A 160 -4.68 16.85 -20.32
CA VAL A 160 -5.74 17.73 -20.84
C VAL A 160 -7.09 17.04 -20.62
N ALA A 161 -8.13 17.81 -20.29
CA ALA A 161 -9.44 17.23 -19.99
C ALA A 161 -10.01 16.43 -21.17
N ARG A 162 -9.83 16.94 -22.39
CA ARG A 162 -10.27 16.26 -23.63
C ARG A 162 -9.64 14.88 -23.76
N ASP A 163 -8.33 14.77 -23.58
CA ASP A 163 -7.58 13.53 -23.76
C ASP A 163 -8.11 12.45 -22.80
N PHE A 164 -8.35 12.83 -21.54
CA PHE A 164 -8.92 11.91 -20.56
C PHE A 164 -10.36 11.51 -20.86
N PHE A 165 -11.26 12.50 -21.04
CA PHE A 165 -12.70 12.25 -21.13
C PHE A 165 -13.16 11.76 -22.51
N ILE A 166 -12.33 11.85 -23.55
CA ILE A 166 -12.65 11.37 -24.89
C ILE A 166 -11.73 10.24 -25.30
N ASP A 167 -10.42 10.47 -25.31
CA ASP A 167 -9.50 9.53 -25.95
C ASP A 167 -9.22 8.32 -25.06
N SER A 168 -9.00 8.54 -23.77
CA SER A 168 -8.86 7.45 -22.79
C SER A 168 -10.17 6.69 -22.58
N VAL A 169 -11.31 7.39 -22.56
CA VAL A 169 -12.64 6.77 -22.51
C VAL A 169 -12.88 5.82 -23.69
N ARG A 170 -12.45 6.18 -24.91
CA ARG A 170 -12.59 5.32 -26.10
C ARG A 170 -11.76 4.03 -26.04
N ARG A 171 -10.69 4.02 -25.24
CA ARG A 171 -9.75 2.90 -25.13
C ARG A 171 -9.96 2.07 -23.86
N ALA A 172 -10.63 2.62 -22.86
CA ALA A 172 -10.85 1.97 -21.58
C ALA A 172 -12.09 1.04 -21.61
N PRO A 173 -12.03 -0.13 -20.96
CA PRO A 173 -13.22 -0.95 -20.76
C PRO A 173 -14.30 -0.16 -20.02
N PHE A 174 -15.56 -0.40 -20.38
CA PHE A 174 -16.70 0.26 -19.76
C PHE A 174 -16.66 1.81 -19.81
N GLY A 175 -16.03 2.36 -20.85
CA GLY A 175 -15.98 3.81 -21.09
C GLY A 175 -15.37 4.60 -19.92
N ASN A 176 -14.42 4.00 -19.20
CA ASN A 176 -13.76 4.58 -18.03
C ASN A 176 -14.70 5.00 -16.88
N ARG A 177 -15.97 4.57 -16.86
CA ARG A 177 -16.93 4.92 -15.79
C ARG A 177 -16.50 4.41 -14.42
N HIS A 178 -15.71 3.32 -14.41
CA HIS A 178 -15.14 2.71 -13.22
C HIS A 178 -13.86 3.42 -12.73
N HIS A 179 -13.40 4.46 -13.42
CA HIS A 179 -12.20 5.19 -13.04
C HIS A 179 -12.41 5.93 -11.70
N PRO A 180 -11.48 5.81 -10.75
CA PRO A 180 -11.62 6.36 -9.39
C PRO A 180 -11.63 7.89 -9.31
N VAL A 181 -11.27 8.59 -10.39
CA VAL A 181 -11.18 10.06 -10.41
C VAL A 181 -12.49 10.73 -10.03
N THR A 182 -13.64 10.21 -10.43
CA THR A 182 -14.95 10.86 -10.15
C THR A 182 -15.39 10.72 -8.68
N GLN A 183 -14.79 9.78 -7.95
CA GLN A 183 -15.06 9.51 -6.54
C GLN A 183 -13.99 10.12 -5.59
N SER A 184 -13.01 10.80 -6.17
CA SER A 184 -11.81 11.28 -5.49
C SER A 184 -11.54 12.75 -5.82
N PRO A 185 -10.87 13.48 -4.93
CA PRO A 185 -10.47 14.86 -5.21
C PRO A 185 -9.40 14.91 -6.32
N VAL A 186 -9.46 15.97 -7.12
CA VAL A 186 -8.43 16.33 -8.09
C VAL A 186 -7.89 17.71 -7.72
N LEU A 187 -6.60 17.82 -7.41
CA LEU A 187 -5.91 19.09 -7.30
C LEU A 187 -5.46 19.54 -8.69
N PHE A 188 -6.04 20.63 -9.19
CA PHE A 188 -5.71 21.19 -10.49
C PHE A 188 -4.94 22.50 -10.35
N VAL A 189 -3.65 22.47 -10.70
CA VAL A 189 -2.78 23.65 -10.64
C VAL A 189 -2.69 24.34 -11.99
N TYR A 190 -3.02 25.63 -12.01
CA TYR A 190 -2.92 26.49 -13.18
C TYR A 190 -2.10 27.74 -12.87
N ARG A 191 -1.69 28.49 -13.90
CA ARG A 191 -0.83 29.66 -13.79
C ARG A 191 -1.16 30.65 -14.90
N HIS A 192 -0.79 31.92 -14.74
CA HIS A 192 -0.93 32.91 -15.80
C HIS A 192 -0.35 32.38 -17.15
N PRO A 193 -1.14 32.31 -18.22
CA PRO A 193 -0.72 31.75 -19.51
C PRO A 193 0.57 32.35 -20.09
N LEU A 194 0.78 33.66 -19.92
CA LEU A 194 2.00 34.32 -20.39
C LEU A 194 3.25 33.97 -19.57
N ASP A 195 3.09 33.68 -18.27
CA ASP A 195 4.20 33.17 -17.46
C ASP A 195 4.54 31.72 -17.84
N ILE A 196 3.55 30.93 -18.24
CA ILE A 196 3.76 29.60 -18.82
C ILE A 196 4.60 29.73 -20.09
N LEU A 197 4.20 30.59 -21.03
CA LEU A 197 4.93 30.83 -22.28
C LEU A 197 6.41 31.18 -22.05
N VAL A 198 6.68 32.11 -21.14
CA VAL A 198 8.06 32.48 -20.76
C VAL A 198 8.81 31.28 -20.19
N SER A 199 8.18 30.53 -19.29
CA SER A 199 8.79 29.35 -18.67
C SER A 199 9.08 28.25 -19.69
N GLU A 200 8.20 28.05 -20.68
CA GLU A 200 8.38 27.12 -21.80
C GLU A 200 9.58 27.53 -22.67
N ALA A 201 9.66 28.79 -23.11
CA ALA A 201 10.75 29.30 -23.95
C ALA A 201 12.14 29.10 -23.31
N HIS A 202 12.21 29.25 -21.98
CA HIS A 202 13.44 29.03 -21.23
C HIS A 202 13.77 27.57 -20.93
N TYR A 203 12.79 26.68 -21.00
CA TYR A 203 12.93 25.28 -20.59
C TYR A 203 13.07 24.33 -21.80
N TYR A 204 12.27 24.53 -22.86
CA TYR A 204 12.13 23.55 -23.95
C TYR A 204 13.35 23.41 -24.84
N HIS A 205 14.23 24.40 -24.95
CA HIS A 205 15.46 24.29 -25.75
C HIS A 205 16.60 23.54 -25.06
N ARG A 206 16.45 23.19 -23.76
CA ARG A 206 17.54 22.60 -22.98
C ARG A 206 17.64 21.11 -23.26
N GLU A 207 18.81 20.68 -23.71
CA GLU A 207 19.09 19.26 -23.96
C GLU A 207 18.79 18.40 -22.72
N GLY A 208 18.16 17.24 -22.96
CA GLY A 208 17.76 16.31 -21.90
C GLY A 208 16.55 16.74 -21.05
N LYS A 209 15.98 17.93 -21.27
CA LYS A 209 14.77 18.39 -20.55
C LYS A 209 13.46 18.08 -21.27
N THR A 210 13.49 18.03 -22.60
CA THR A 210 12.39 17.60 -23.45
C THR A 210 12.91 16.78 -24.62
N VAL A 211 12.08 15.90 -25.18
CA VAL A 211 12.42 15.08 -26.36
C VAL A 211 12.57 15.92 -27.64
N PHE A 212 11.98 17.10 -27.66
CA PHE A 212 12.01 18.03 -28.79
C PHE A 212 12.95 19.21 -28.56
N ALA A 213 13.93 19.10 -27.65
CA ALA A 213 14.85 20.21 -27.38
C ALA A 213 15.62 20.69 -28.62
N GLY A 214 15.97 19.76 -29.51
CA GLY A 214 16.60 20.08 -30.80
C GLY A 214 15.75 21.00 -31.69
N TYR A 215 14.43 20.97 -31.56
CA TYR A 215 13.50 21.79 -32.34
C TYR A 215 13.59 23.30 -32.00
N PHE A 216 14.06 23.63 -30.80
CA PHE A 216 14.27 25.00 -30.33
C PHE A 216 15.76 25.34 -30.12
N SER A 217 16.66 24.44 -30.53
CA SER A 217 18.10 24.60 -30.31
C SER A 217 18.68 25.66 -31.24
N GLY A 218 19.58 26.50 -30.72
CA GLY A 218 20.20 27.60 -31.47
C GLY A 218 19.34 28.87 -31.59
N GLU A 219 18.04 28.78 -31.34
CA GLU A 219 17.14 29.94 -31.34
C GLU A 219 17.34 30.83 -30.11
N ASP A 220 17.25 32.15 -30.30
CA ASP A 220 17.23 33.10 -29.19
C ASP A 220 15.89 33.07 -28.42
N PHE A 221 15.81 33.81 -27.31
CA PHE A 221 14.59 33.84 -26.51
C PHE A 221 13.38 34.37 -27.28
N GLU A 222 13.57 35.40 -28.11
CA GLU A 222 12.47 36.04 -28.84
C GLU A 222 11.89 35.13 -29.91
N HIS A 223 12.75 34.47 -30.69
CA HIS A 223 12.32 33.49 -31.70
C HIS A 223 11.59 32.31 -31.07
N ARG A 224 12.09 31.76 -29.96
CA ARG A 224 11.40 30.69 -29.21
C ARG A 224 10.02 31.12 -28.73
N VAL A 225 9.90 32.35 -28.21
CA VAL A 225 8.61 32.89 -27.79
C VAL A 225 7.65 32.97 -28.98
N ARG A 226 8.06 33.59 -30.10
CA ARG A 226 7.20 33.72 -31.30
C ARG A 226 6.73 32.36 -31.81
N GLN A 227 7.61 31.38 -31.85
CA GLN A 227 7.27 30.02 -32.26
C GLN A 227 6.29 29.37 -31.28
N LEU A 228 6.52 29.49 -29.97
CA LEU A 228 5.64 28.89 -28.94
C LEU A 228 4.26 29.55 -28.85
N VAL A 229 4.09 30.79 -29.33
CA VAL A 229 2.78 31.44 -29.39
C VAL A 229 1.84 30.68 -30.32
N ASP A 230 2.34 30.22 -31.47
CA ASP A 230 1.53 29.66 -32.55
C ASP A 230 2.27 28.58 -33.36
N ASP A 231 2.72 27.53 -32.66
CA ASP A 231 3.42 26.42 -33.31
C ASP A 231 2.41 25.50 -34.01
N GLU A 232 2.16 25.73 -35.29
CA GLU A 232 1.21 24.93 -36.08
C GLU A 232 1.64 23.46 -36.27
N TRP A 233 2.92 23.14 -36.09
CA TRP A 233 3.50 21.89 -36.54
C TRP A 233 3.65 20.86 -35.44
N LEU A 234 4.13 21.28 -34.26
CA LEU A 234 4.50 20.37 -33.19
C LEU A 234 3.66 20.54 -31.92
N LEU A 235 3.68 21.74 -31.33
CA LEU A 235 3.11 21.95 -30.00
C LEU A 235 1.68 22.53 -30.02
N GLY A 236 1.22 23.10 -31.14
CA GLY A 236 -0.03 23.86 -31.22
C GLY A 236 0.13 25.29 -30.70
N SER A 237 -0.92 26.10 -30.78
CA SER A 237 -0.94 27.46 -30.24
C SER A 237 -0.98 27.51 -28.70
N LEU A 238 -0.51 28.61 -28.09
CA LEU A 238 -0.61 28.82 -26.63
C LEU A 238 -2.06 28.67 -26.15
N ARG A 239 -3.00 29.24 -26.92
CA ARG A 239 -4.43 29.14 -26.64
C ARG A 239 -4.90 27.68 -26.59
N GLN A 240 -4.47 26.84 -27.53
CA GLN A 240 -4.84 25.41 -27.53
C GLN A 240 -4.21 24.65 -26.36
N ARG A 241 -2.89 24.81 -26.15
CA ARG A 241 -2.15 24.09 -25.11
C ARG A 241 -2.65 24.38 -23.71
N VAL A 242 -2.91 25.64 -23.40
CA VAL A 242 -3.39 26.08 -22.08
C VAL A 242 -4.91 25.95 -21.99
N GLY A 243 -5.65 26.38 -23.02
CA GLY A 243 -7.10 26.37 -23.06
C GLY A 243 -7.73 24.98 -22.95
N GLY A 244 -7.03 23.93 -23.41
CA GLY A 244 -7.47 22.54 -23.26
C GLY A 244 -7.71 22.11 -21.80
N PHE A 245 -7.12 22.82 -20.83
CA PHE A 245 -7.31 22.55 -19.40
C PHE A 245 -8.49 23.28 -18.77
N LEU A 246 -9.10 24.27 -19.45
CA LEU A 246 -10.25 25.02 -18.92
C LEU A 246 -11.40 24.12 -18.40
N PRO A 247 -11.76 23.00 -19.06
CA PRO A 247 -12.82 22.15 -18.56
C PRO A 247 -12.56 21.58 -17.16
N TRP A 248 -11.30 21.41 -16.75
CA TRP A 248 -10.96 20.97 -15.38
C TRP A 248 -11.52 21.92 -14.32
N LEU A 249 -11.67 23.21 -14.63
CA LEU A 249 -12.26 24.18 -13.71
C LEU A 249 -13.70 23.85 -13.34
N ASN A 250 -14.44 23.13 -14.18
CA ASN A 250 -15.89 22.98 -14.04
C ASN A 250 -16.33 21.70 -13.32
N PHE A 251 -15.42 20.73 -13.11
CA PHE A 251 -15.78 19.49 -12.43
C PHE A 251 -15.91 19.71 -10.91
N PRO A 252 -16.93 19.14 -10.27
CA PRO A 252 -17.24 19.43 -8.88
C PRO A 252 -16.31 18.73 -7.88
N ASN A 253 -15.56 17.71 -8.30
CA ASN A 253 -14.53 17.05 -7.51
C ASN A 253 -13.13 17.68 -7.71
N VAL A 254 -13.01 18.70 -8.56
CA VAL A 254 -11.75 19.39 -8.81
C VAL A 254 -11.61 20.61 -7.90
N ILE A 255 -10.41 20.76 -7.34
CA ILE A 255 -9.92 21.93 -6.60
C ILE A 255 -8.98 22.70 -7.53
N PRO A 256 -9.44 23.74 -8.23
CA PRO A 256 -8.55 24.64 -8.96
C PRO A 256 -7.76 25.48 -7.97
N VAL A 257 -6.47 25.63 -8.25
CA VAL A 257 -5.60 26.51 -7.49
C VAL A 257 -4.57 27.16 -8.40
N ALA A 258 -4.42 28.48 -8.30
CA ALA A 258 -3.43 29.20 -9.06
C ALA A 258 -2.04 29.05 -8.41
N PHE A 259 -0.99 28.98 -9.23
CA PHE A 259 0.40 29.02 -8.79
C PHE A 259 0.69 30.24 -7.91
N GLU A 260 0.13 31.38 -8.32
CA GLU A 260 0.28 32.69 -7.71
C GLU A 260 -0.26 32.73 -6.27
N GLU A 261 -1.25 31.89 -5.97
CA GLU A 261 -1.76 31.70 -4.62
C GLU A 261 -0.82 30.83 -3.77
N LEU A 262 -0.34 29.71 -4.33
CA LEU A 262 0.41 28.70 -3.57
C LEU A 262 1.88 29.07 -3.33
N VAL A 263 2.48 29.88 -4.20
CA VAL A 263 3.92 30.15 -4.13
C VAL A 263 4.32 31.05 -2.95
N GLY A 264 3.36 31.83 -2.42
CA GLY A 264 3.56 32.72 -1.29
C GLY A 264 4.60 33.82 -1.52
N GLY A 265 5.06 34.44 -0.43
CA GLY A 265 5.99 35.58 -0.48
C GLY A 265 7.30 35.29 -1.21
N ALA A 266 7.81 34.06 -1.14
CA ALA A 266 9.06 33.66 -1.76
C ALA A 266 9.01 33.71 -3.31
N GLY A 267 7.84 33.48 -3.91
CA GLY A 267 7.61 33.61 -5.35
C GLY A 267 7.03 34.94 -5.78
N GLY A 268 7.03 35.97 -4.92
CA GLY A 268 6.41 37.27 -5.20
C GLY A 268 4.89 37.31 -4.98
N GLY A 269 4.28 36.23 -4.49
CA GLY A 269 2.89 36.20 -4.04
C GLY A 269 2.72 36.77 -2.63
N SER A 270 1.53 36.59 -2.05
CA SER A 270 1.23 37.04 -0.68
C SER A 270 1.18 35.87 0.29
N ALA A 271 1.87 35.99 1.43
CA ALA A 271 1.77 35.00 2.51
C ALA A 271 0.33 34.84 3.02
N ARG A 272 -0.45 35.93 3.04
CA ARG A 272 -1.87 35.88 3.42
C ARG A 272 -2.69 35.08 2.41
N ALA A 273 -2.46 35.29 1.11
CA ALA A 273 -3.14 34.54 0.05
C ALA A 273 -2.79 33.05 0.14
N GLN A 274 -1.50 32.73 0.26
CA GLN A 274 -1.01 31.36 0.40
C GLN A 274 -1.63 30.63 1.59
N LEU A 275 -1.63 31.24 2.78
CA LEU A 275 -2.25 30.63 3.96
C LEU A 275 -3.76 30.43 3.78
N LYS A 276 -4.46 31.38 3.15
CA LYS A 276 -5.91 31.23 2.87
C LYS A 276 -6.17 30.08 1.89
N SER A 277 -5.38 29.96 0.82
CA SER A 277 -5.54 28.89 -0.17
C SER A 277 -5.20 27.53 0.41
N ILE A 278 -4.12 27.42 1.20
CA ILE A 278 -3.79 26.17 1.92
C ILE A 278 -4.90 25.80 2.89
N TRP A 279 -5.42 26.76 3.65
CA TRP A 279 -6.55 26.52 4.58
C TRP A 279 -7.79 26.02 3.84
N ALA A 280 -8.17 26.67 2.74
CA ALA A 280 -9.29 26.23 1.90
C ALA A 280 -9.11 24.78 1.42
N ILE A 281 -7.89 24.41 1.01
CA ILE A 281 -7.58 23.07 0.50
C ILE A 281 -7.59 22.05 1.64
N GLN A 282 -7.04 22.37 2.82
CA GLN A 282 -7.12 21.50 4.01
C GLN A 282 -8.57 21.18 4.38
N LEU A 283 -9.45 22.18 4.36
CA LEU A 283 -10.89 22.00 4.65
C LEU A 283 -11.57 21.10 3.62
N LYS A 284 -11.30 21.31 2.32
CA LYS A 284 -11.88 20.50 1.23
C LYS A 284 -11.40 19.05 1.23
N LEU A 285 -10.11 18.84 1.43
CA LEU A 285 -9.49 17.51 1.44
C LEU A 285 -9.65 16.79 2.77
N GLN A 286 -10.14 17.50 3.79
CA GLN A 286 -10.17 17.02 5.16
C GLN A 286 -8.78 16.49 5.56
N ALA A 287 -7.79 17.37 5.40
CA ALA A 287 -6.39 17.06 5.63
C ALA A 287 -5.89 17.71 6.93
N ASP A 288 -5.29 16.89 7.78
CA ASP A 288 -4.69 17.31 9.05
C ASP A 288 -3.57 18.34 8.85
N GLY A 289 -3.33 19.15 9.89
CA GLY A 289 -2.09 19.90 10.04
C GLY A 289 -2.28 21.38 10.35
N ILE A 290 -1.14 22.01 10.65
CA ILE A 290 -1.04 23.44 10.91
C ILE A 290 -0.74 24.15 9.59
N THR A 291 -1.60 25.07 9.18
CA THR A 291 -1.54 25.74 7.86
C THR A 291 -0.18 26.38 7.60
N LYS A 292 0.41 27.05 8.60
CA LYS A 292 1.76 27.65 8.48
C LYS A 292 2.87 26.64 8.29
N ASP A 293 2.79 25.49 8.95
CA ASP A 293 3.81 24.45 8.87
C ASP A 293 3.77 23.77 7.49
N ILE A 294 2.57 23.59 6.93
CA ILE A 294 2.38 23.14 5.55
C ILE A 294 2.97 24.18 4.58
N ALA A 295 2.60 25.45 4.73
CA ALA A 295 3.08 26.54 3.87
C ALA A 295 4.62 26.64 3.81
N ALA A 296 5.28 26.43 4.95
CA ALA A 296 6.74 26.45 5.05
C ALA A 296 7.42 25.31 4.27
N GLN A 297 6.71 24.21 3.99
CA GLN A 297 7.24 23.04 3.29
C GLN A 297 6.97 23.06 1.79
N VAL A 298 6.02 23.87 1.31
CA VAL A 298 5.59 23.86 -0.10
C VAL A 298 6.69 24.40 -1.03
N PHE A 299 7.38 25.47 -0.62
CA PHE A 299 8.35 26.14 -1.48
C PHE A 299 9.74 25.51 -1.37
N ASN A 300 10.11 24.70 -2.38
CA ASN A 300 11.41 24.04 -2.45
C ASN A 300 12.30 24.65 -3.55
N GLN A 301 13.27 25.47 -3.14
CA GLN A 301 14.26 26.09 -4.06
C GLN A 301 15.17 25.06 -4.75
N ASN A 302 15.32 23.86 -4.18
CA ASN A 302 16.20 22.81 -4.71
C ASN A 302 15.50 21.91 -5.76
N SER A 303 14.27 22.24 -6.18
CA SER A 303 13.57 21.46 -7.21
C SER A 303 14.34 21.52 -8.54
N ALA A 304 14.46 20.38 -9.23
CA ALA A 304 15.19 20.26 -10.50
C ALA A 304 14.63 21.15 -11.64
N THR A 305 13.42 21.68 -11.46
CA THR A 305 12.77 22.60 -12.40
C THR A 305 12.63 24.03 -11.87
N PHE A 306 13.16 24.32 -10.68
CA PHE A 306 13.19 25.66 -10.12
C PHE A 306 14.16 26.54 -10.93
N ARG A 307 13.60 27.58 -11.55
CA ARG A 307 14.39 28.62 -12.23
C ARG A 307 14.38 29.89 -11.39
N GLU A 308 13.22 30.51 -11.32
CA GLU A 308 12.97 31.73 -10.54
C GLU A 308 11.76 31.53 -9.61
N GLY A 309 10.75 30.77 -10.04
CA GLY A 309 9.55 30.52 -9.25
C GLY A 309 8.76 31.80 -8.93
N ARG A 310 8.91 32.86 -9.74
CA ARG A 310 8.28 34.17 -9.51
C ARG A 310 7.03 34.36 -10.35
N ILE A 311 6.04 35.05 -9.80
CA ILE A 311 4.84 35.51 -10.52
C ILE A 311 5.15 36.73 -11.38
N GLY A 312 4.45 36.92 -12.49
CA GLY A 312 4.51 38.12 -13.32
C GLY A 312 5.83 38.30 -14.08
N GLY A 313 6.61 37.23 -14.27
CA GLY A 313 7.87 37.27 -15.00
C GLY A 313 7.70 37.75 -16.44
N TYR A 314 6.53 37.49 -17.04
CA TYR A 314 6.20 37.91 -18.40
C TYR A 314 6.24 39.43 -18.63
N LEU A 315 5.88 40.24 -17.62
CA LEU A 315 5.87 41.71 -17.74
C LEU A 315 7.26 42.28 -18.01
N SER A 316 8.30 41.60 -17.54
CA SER A 316 9.70 42.02 -17.71
C SER A 316 10.40 41.39 -18.92
N GLN A 317 9.85 40.30 -19.46
CA GLN A 317 10.54 39.48 -20.47
C GLN A 317 9.86 39.53 -21.84
N LEU A 318 8.56 39.84 -21.90
CA LEU A 318 7.84 39.92 -23.17
C LEU A 318 7.70 41.40 -23.61
N PRO A 319 7.85 41.70 -24.91
CA PRO A 319 7.54 43.01 -25.45
C PRO A 319 6.08 43.41 -25.22
N SER A 320 5.82 44.68 -24.89
CA SER A 320 4.46 45.15 -24.57
C SER A 320 3.47 44.96 -25.71
N ASN A 321 3.89 45.13 -26.97
CA ASN A 321 3.06 44.89 -28.15
C ASN A 321 2.67 43.41 -28.30
N LEU A 322 3.57 42.47 -27.97
CA LEU A 322 3.26 41.05 -27.98
C LEU A 322 2.31 40.68 -26.83
N ILE A 323 2.50 41.28 -25.66
CA ILE A 323 1.59 41.11 -24.52
C ILE A 323 0.16 41.52 -24.90
N ASP A 324 0.00 42.66 -25.58
CA ASP A 324 -1.30 43.14 -26.05
C ASP A 324 -1.91 42.21 -27.12
N GLU A 325 -1.12 41.77 -28.10
CA GLU A 325 -1.57 40.79 -29.10
C GLU A 325 -2.07 39.50 -28.45
N LEU A 326 -1.32 38.98 -27.47
CA LEU A 326 -1.69 37.74 -26.78
C LEU A 326 -2.88 37.93 -25.85
N ALA A 327 -3.08 39.13 -25.30
CA ALA A 327 -4.27 39.47 -24.53
C ALA A 327 -5.53 39.29 -25.38
N ASP A 328 -5.50 39.74 -26.63
CA ASP A 328 -6.61 39.61 -27.56
C ASP A 328 -6.76 38.16 -28.06
N ARG A 329 -5.67 37.55 -28.52
CA ARG A 329 -5.69 36.18 -29.08
C ARG A 329 -6.07 35.11 -28.05
N CYS A 330 -5.71 35.29 -26.78
CA CYS A 330 -5.99 34.35 -25.70
C CYS A 330 -7.04 34.88 -24.70
N ALA A 331 -7.85 35.87 -25.09
CA ALA A 331 -8.79 36.55 -24.20
C ALA A 331 -9.72 35.59 -23.46
N ASP A 332 -10.23 34.58 -24.16
CA ASP A 332 -11.13 33.55 -23.61
C ASP A 332 -10.40 32.64 -22.59
N VAL A 333 -9.15 32.27 -22.86
CA VAL A 333 -8.33 31.45 -21.96
C VAL A 333 -7.94 32.23 -20.72
N LEU A 334 -7.48 33.47 -20.89
CA LEU A 334 -7.13 34.37 -19.79
C LEU A 334 -8.35 34.59 -18.88
N SER A 335 -9.47 35.01 -19.46
CA SER A 335 -10.72 35.23 -18.73
C SER A 335 -11.23 33.95 -18.06
N GLY A 336 -11.15 32.81 -18.74
CA GLY A 336 -11.56 31.51 -18.21
C GLY A 336 -10.83 31.13 -16.92
N PHE A 337 -9.53 31.40 -16.83
CA PHE A 337 -8.73 31.21 -15.61
C PHE A 337 -8.80 32.40 -14.62
N GLY A 338 -9.51 33.47 -14.97
CA GLY A 338 -9.67 34.67 -14.14
C GLY A 338 -8.51 35.67 -14.23
N TYR A 339 -7.67 35.58 -15.25
CA TYR A 339 -6.58 36.53 -15.46
C TYR A 339 -6.98 37.69 -16.36
N THR A 340 -6.29 38.81 -16.15
CA THR A 340 -6.25 39.94 -17.06
C THR A 340 -4.80 40.33 -17.28
N VAL A 341 -4.49 40.86 -18.46
CA VAL A 341 -3.10 41.19 -18.83
C VAL A 341 -2.64 42.52 -18.23
N ARG A 342 -3.57 43.45 -17.99
CA ARG A 342 -3.28 44.80 -17.46
C ARG A 342 -3.98 45.10 -16.13
N GLY A 343 -4.26 44.08 -15.32
CA GLY A 343 -4.86 44.26 -14.01
C GLY A 343 -3.83 44.69 -12.96
N ASP A 344 -4.28 45.45 -11.96
CA ASP A 344 -3.48 45.80 -10.78
C ASP A 344 -3.09 44.57 -9.93
N SER A 345 -3.76 43.44 -10.17
CA SER A 345 -3.56 42.19 -9.45
C SER A 345 -3.06 41.09 -10.38
N LEU A 346 -1.93 40.48 -10.01
CA LEU A 346 -1.45 39.23 -10.61
C LEU A 346 -2.20 37.98 -10.08
N ILE A 347 -3.02 38.14 -9.04
CA ILE A 347 -3.89 37.08 -8.52
C ILE A 347 -5.15 37.02 -9.38
N PRO A 348 -5.56 35.82 -9.86
CA PRO A 348 -6.75 35.69 -10.69
C PRO A 348 -8.04 36.03 -9.93
N SER A 349 -9.02 36.59 -10.62
CA SER A 349 -10.28 37.08 -10.05
C SER A 349 -11.19 35.96 -9.51
N ARG A 350 -11.03 34.73 -10.02
CA ARG A 350 -11.84 33.56 -9.66
C ARG A 350 -11.37 32.82 -8.39
N VAL A 351 -10.32 33.31 -7.73
CA VAL A 351 -9.76 32.66 -6.53
C VAL A 351 -10.82 32.49 -5.43
N ALA A 352 -11.59 33.53 -5.12
CA ALA A 352 -12.60 33.46 -4.06
C ALA A 352 -13.74 32.46 -4.38
N GLU A 353 -14.11 32.37 -5.65
CA GLU A 353 -15.07 31.37 -6.16
C GLU A 353 -14.56 29.94 -5.88
N PHE A 354 -13.32 29.63 -6.27
CA PHE A 354 -12.77 28.27 -6.11
C PHE A 354 -12.48 27.91 -4.66
N GLN A 355 -12.03 28.88 -3.84
CA GLN A 355 -11.80 28.67 -2.41
C GLN A 355 -13.10 28.32 -1.67
N SER A 356 -14.23 28.94 -2.03
CA SER A 356 -15.52 28.70 -1.38
C SER A 356 -16.31 27.52 -1.98
N ARG A 357 -16.02 27.12 -3.22
CA ARG A 357 -16.76 26.05 -3.91
C ARG A 357 -16.62 24.68 -3.22
N PRO A 358 -17.71 24.04 -2.78
CA PRO A 358 -17.61 22.75 -2.11
C PRO A 358 -17.30 21.62 -3.10
N LEU A 359 -16.67 20.55 -2.59
CA LEU A 359 -16.40 19.36 -3.38
C LEU A 359 -17.64 18.47 -3.43
N ARG A 360 -17.88 17.85 -4.60
CA ARG A 360 -18.86 16.77 -4.75
C ARG A 360 -18.23 15.61 -5.51
N TYR A 361 -18.49 14.41 -5.02
CA TYR A 361 -18.02 13.16 -5.63
C TYR A 361 -19.20 12.38 -6.20
N SER A 362 -18.92 11.54 -7.20
CA SER A 362 -19.89 10.55 -7.66
C SER A 362 -20.22 9.57 -6.53
N SER A 363 -21.51 9.34 -6.29
CA SER A 363 -22.00 8.30 -5.36
C SER A 363 -22.02 6.91 -5.98
N LYS A 364 -21.78 6.79 -7.29
CA LYS A 364 -21.78 5.51 -7.99
C LYS A 364 -20.45 4.80 -7.77
N ASP A 365 -20.49 3.66 -7.07
CA ASP A 365 -19.39 2.71 -7.00
C ASP A 365 -19.60 1.55 -7.99
N PHE A 366 -18.58 1.25 -8.78
CA PHE A 366 -18.55 0.15 -9.74
C PHE A 366 -17.57 -0.96 -9.34
N ASN A 367 -17.01 -0.90 -8.12
CA ASN A 367 -16.10 -1.93 -7.62
C ASN A 367 -16.80 -3.29 -7.46
N GLU A 368 -18.09 -3.30 -7.13
CA GLU A 368 -18.92 -4.50 -7.00
C GLU A 368 -19.68 -4.83 -8.29
N MET A 369 -19.33 -4.23 -9.42
CA MET A 369 -19.92 -4.58 -10.70
C MET A 369 -18.91 -5.41 -11.50
N PRO A 370 -19.24 -6.66 -11.89
CA PRO A 370 -18.37 -7.45 -12.74
C PRO A 370 -18.13 -6.74 -14.08
N LEU A 371 -16.86 -6.57 -14.43
CA LEU A 371 -16.42 -5.83 -15.61
C LEU A 371 -15.40 -6.64 -16.40
N THR A 372 -15.78 -7.16 -17.56
CA THR A 372 -14.82 -7.79 -18.46
C THR A 372 -13.84 -6.74 -18.97
N VAL A 373 -12.57 -6.89 -18.58
CA VAL A 373 -11.49 -5.98 -19.00
C VAL A 373 -10.73 -6.51 -20.20
N GLU A 374 -10.76 -7.82 -20.42
CA GLU A 374 -10.14 -8.49 -21.56
C GLU A 374 -10.86 -9.81 -21.87
N GLN A 375 -11.00 -10.12 -23.14
CA GLN A 375 -11.67 -11.34 -23.61
C GLN A 375 -10.67 -12.34 -24.16
N ASP A 376 -10.96 -13.62 -23.99
CA ASP A 376 -10.20 -14.75 -24.56
C ASP A 376 -8.67 -14.67 -24.33
N PHE A 377 -8.27 -14.23 -23.13
CA PHE A 377 -6.87 -14.28 -22.74
C PHE A 377 -6.60 -15.69 -22.19
N MET A 378 -5.87 -16.51 -22.95
CA MET A 378 -5.46 -17.86 -22.54
C MET A 378 -6.67 -18.74 -22.17
N GLY A 379 -7.76 -18.65 -22.93
CA GLY A 379 -9.00 -19.41 -22.70
C GLY A 379 -9.88 -18.89 -21.57
N CYS A 380 -9.62 -17.66 -21.09
CA CYS A 380 -10.40 -17.00 -20.03
C CYS A 380 -10.84 -15.59 -20.43
N ASN A 381 -12.00 -15.17 -19.95
CA ASN A 381 -12.34 -13.76 -19.83
C ASN A 381 -11.74 -13.21 -18.53
N LEU A 382 -11.04 -12.08 -18.61
CA LEU A 382 -10.49 -11.41 -17.44
C LEU A 382 -11.52 -10.39 -16.94
N VAL A 383 -12.00 -10.58 -15.72
CA VAL A 383 -13.12 -9.82 -15.15
C VAL A 383 -12.66 -9.10 -13.88
N ARG A 384 -12.81 -7.78 -13.83
CA ARG A 384 -12.63 -6.95 -12.63
C ARG A 384 -13.90 -7.01 -11.79
N TYR A 385 -13.79 -7.41 -10.53
CA TYR A 385 -14.90 -7.50 -9.59
C TYR A 385 -14.38 -7.46 -8.14
N ALA A 386 -15.11 -6.86 -7.21
CA ALA A 386 -14.80 -6.78 -5.78
C ALA A 386 -13.33 -6.41 -5.47
N ARG A 387 -12.79 -5.41 -6.20
CA ARG A 387 -11.38 -4.96 -6.10
C ARG A 387 -10.33 -6.03 -6.41
N ARG A 388 -10.66 -6.98 -7.27
CA ARG A 388 -9.76 -8.02 -7.78
C ARG A 388 -10.00 -8.23 -9.27
N PHE A 389 -9.08 -8.93 -9.91
CA PHE A 389 -9.26 -9.49 -11.24
C PHE A 389 -9.41 -10.99 -11.13
N TYR A 390 -10.38 -11.55 -11.85
CA TYR A 390 -10.67 -12.97 -11.93
C TYR A 390 -10.47 -13.45 -13.36
N ALA A 391 -9.89 -14.62 -13.53
CA ALA A 391 -9.86 -15.33 -14.80
C ALA A 391 -11.05 -16.29 -14.85
N VAL A 392 -12.07 -15.94 -15.62
CA VAL A 392 -13.29 -16.74 -15.80
C VAL A 392 -13.11 -17.61 -17.05
N PRO A 393 -13.04 -18.95 -16.92
CA PRO A 393 -12.85 -19.84 -18.07
C PRO A 393 -13.97 -19.69 -19.09
N LEU A 394 -13.64 -19.72 -20.39
CA LEU A 394 -14.67 -19.67 -21.45
C LEU A 394 -15.64 -20.86 -21.37
N SER A 395 -15.17 -22.03 -20.90
CA SER A 395 -16.00 -23.21 -20.69
C SER A 395 -17.09 -23.03 -19.63
N ALA A 396 -16.97 -21.98 -18.80
CA ALA A 396 -17.95 -21.68 -17.76
C ALA A 396 -19.24 -21.05 -18.35
N GLY A 397 -19.17 -20.56 -19.59
CA GLY A 397 -20.30 -19.90 -20.25
C GLY A 397 -20.65 -18.55 -19.59
N VAL A 398 -21.92 -18.19 -19.64
CA VAL A 398 -22.43 -16.97 -19.01
C VAL A 398 -22.60 -17.21 -17.51
N ILE A 399 -21.90 -16.42 -16.69
CA ILE A 399 -21.95 -16.49 -15.22
C ILE A 399 -22.22 -15.11 -14.64
N ALA A 400 -23.17 -15.04 -13.70
CA ALA A 400 -23.37 -13.88 -12.83
C ALA A 400 -22.32 -13.91 -11.69
N LEU A 401 -21.19 -13.22 -11.89
CA LEU A 401 -20.08 -13.24 -10.93
C LEU A 401 -20.46 -12.66 -9.55
N ASP A 402 -21.42 -11.74 -9.53
CA ASP A 402 -21.98 -11.08 -8.36
C ASP A 402 -22.91 -11.98 -7.53
N GLU A 403 -23.48 -13.01 -8.15
CA GLU A 403 -24.30 -14.02 -7.47
C GLU A 403 -23.49 -15.23 -6.98
N CYS A 404 -22.21 -15.32 -7.35
CA CYS A 404 -21.34 -16.42 -6.96
C CYS A 404 -21.01 -16.37 -5.45
N ALA A 405 -21.15 -17.52 -4.78
CA ALA A 405 -20.73 -17.66 -3.38
C ALA A 405 -19.21 -17.45 -3.24
N PRO A 406 -18.71 -16.97 -2.07
CA PRO A 406 -17.28 -16.76 -1.84
C PRO A 406 -16.41 -17.98 -2.14
N GLN A 407 -16.92 -19.19 -1.88
CA GLN A 407 -16.23 -20.45 -2.16
C GLN A 407 -16.10 -20.73 -3.65
N GLN A 408 -17.06 -20.30 -4.47
CA GLN A 408 -17.01 -20.41 -5.93
C GLN A 408 -16.00 -19.43 -6.51
N LEU A 409 -16.04 -18.16 -6.07
CA LEU A 409 -15.07 -17.14 -6.47
C LEU A 409 -13.63 -17.50 -6.08
N ALA A 410 -13.44 -18.16 -4.94
CA ALA A 410 -12.12 -18.61 -4.48
C ALA A 410 -11.48 -19.69 -5.36
N ARG A 411 -12.27 -20.39 -6.19
CA ARG A 411 -11.75 -21.40 -7.15
C ARG A 411 -11.18 -20.76 -8.42
N LEU A 412 -11.61 -19.56 -8.77
CA LEU A 412 -11.12 -18.83 -9.93
C LEU A 412 -9.72 -18.26 -9.65
N PRO A 413 -8.76 -18.38 -10.58
CA PRO A 413 -7.51 -17.63 -10.47
C PRO A 413 -7.83 -16.16 -10.36
N SER A 414 -7.28 -15.52 -9.34
CA SER A 414 -7.51 -14.10 -9.12
C SER A 414 -6.27 -13.41 -8.61
N ALA A 415 -6.16 -12.13 -8.93
CA ALA A 415 -5.03 -11.29 -8.54
C ALA A 415 -5.51 -9.88 -8.19
N THR A 416 -4.61 -9.11 -7.56
CA THR A 416 -4.90 -7.70 -7.23
C THR A 416 -4.56 -6.74 -8.36
N THR A 417 -3.83 -7.21 -9.37
CA THR A 417 -3.55 -6.45 -10.59
C THR A 417 -3.76 -7.30 -11.83
N LEU A 418 -4.08 -6.66 -12.95
CA LEU A 418 -4.26 -7.37 -14.21
C LEU A 418 -2.95 -8.03 -14.68
N ALA A 419 -1.82 -7.36 -14.52
CA ALA A 419 -0.51 -7.87 -14.89
C ALA A 419 -0.12 -9.13 -14.09
N GLU A 420 -0.41 -9.16 -12.79
CA GLU A 420 -0.21 -10.32 -11.93
C GLU A 420 -1.08 -11.50 -12.39
N LEU A 421 -2.37 -11.27 -12.66
CA LEU A 421 -3.27 -12.31 -13.17
C LEU A 421 -2.77 -12.90 -14.49
N LYS A 422 -2.36 -12.04 -15.44
CA LYS A 422 -1.79 -12.48 -16.71
C LYS A 422 -0.52 -13.30 -16.51
N SER A 423 0.34 -12.89 -15.58
CA SER A 423 1.58 -13.62 -15.26
C SER A 423 1.27 -15.01 -14.70
N VAL A 424 0.25 -15.14 -13.84
CA VAL A 424 -0.23 -16.43 -13.31
C VAL A 424 -0.75 -17.34 -14.42
N LEU A 425 -1.42 -16.79 -15.44
CA LEU A 425 -1.93 -17.57 -16.58
C LEU A 425 -0.86 -17.96 -17.60
N LEU A 426 0.28 -17.24 -17.65
CA LEU A 426 1.36 -17.46 -18.62
C LEU A 426 2.40 -18.50 -18.18
N ILE A 427 2.28 -19.13 -17.01
CA ILE A 427 3.29 -20.05 -16.49
C ILE A 427 3.36 -21.34 -17.35
N GLY A 428 4.38 -21.42 -18.21
CA GLY A 428 4.99 -22.61 -18.84
C GLY A 428 4.07 -23.61 -19.56
N ARG A 429 4.34 -23.92 -20.84
CA ARG A 429 3.49 -24.77 -21.72
C ARG A 429 2.94 -26.09 -21.12
N LYS A 430 3.71 -26.82 -20.29
CA LYS A 430 3.24 -28.05 -19.60
C LYS A 430 2.43 -27.81 -18.31
N ALA A 431 2.58 -26.64 -17.70
CA ALA A 431 1.73 -26.18 -16.62
C ALA A 431 0.45 -25.55 -17.18
N TYR A 432 0.53 -24.89 -18.33
CA TYR A 432 -0.60 -24.37 -19.08
C TYR A 432 -1.65 -25.43 -19.42
N ASP A 433 -1.29 -26.58 -20.00
CA ASP A 433 -2.27 -27.62 -20.34
C ASP A 433 -3.00 -28.19 -19.10
N ARG A 434 -2.27 -28.34 -17.98
CA ARG A 434 -2.85 -28.77 -16.69
C ARG A 434 -3.75 -27.69 -16.09
N GLN A 435 -3.32 -26.44 -16.16
CA GLN A 435 -4.07 -25.29 -15.69
C GLN A 435 -5.33 -25.07 -16.54
N LEU A 436 -5.25 -25.25 -17.86
CA LEU A 436 -6.40 -25.19 -18.76
C LEU A 436 -7.38 -26.34 -18.48
N ALA A 437 -6.90 -27.56 -18.21
CA ALA A 437 -7.77 -28.66 -17.80
C ALA A 437 -8.46 -28.37 -16.45
N GLN A 438 -7.73 -27.82 -15.47
CA GLN A 438 -8.27 -27.42 -14.18
C GLN A 438 -9.29 -26.27 -14.31
N LEU A 439 -8.99 -25.28 -15.15
CA LEU A 439 -9.88 -24.16 -15.45
C LEU A 439 -11.13 -24.64 -16.16
N ASN A 440 -11.01 -25.55 -17.13
CA ASN A 440 -12.16 -26.11 -17.82
C ASN A 440 -13.06 -26.87 -16.85
N HIS A 441 -12.47 -27.65 -15.94
CA HIS A 441 -13.20 -28.35 -14.87
C HIS A 441 -13.91 -27.37 -13.93
N THR A 442 -13.21 -26.33 -13.46
CA THR A 442 -13.82 -25.26 -12.63
C THR A 442 -14.94 -24.56 -13.38
N GLY A 443 -14.78 -24.29 -14.68
CA GLY A 443 -15.82 -23.70 -15.52
C GLY A 443 -17.08 -24.57 -15.58
N LEU A 444 -16.92 -25.87 -15.80
CA LEU A 444 -18.05 -26.83 -15.82
C LEU A 444 -18.74 -26.95 -14.44
N GLU A 445 -17.99 -26.87 -13.34
CA GLU A 445 -18.55 -26.86 -11.98
C GLU A 445 -19.32 -25.57 -11.66
N LEU A 446 -18.85 -24.43 -12.17
CA LEU A 446 -19.57 -23.17 -12.03
C LEU A 446 -20.84 -23.19 -12.90
N HIS A 447 -20.73 -23.69 -14.13
CA HIS A 447 -21.85 -23.86 -15.06
C HIS A 447 -22.97 -24.73 -14.47
N SER A 448 -22.63 -25.79 -13.74
CA SER A 448 -23.60 -26.73 -13.14
C SER A 448 -24.22 -26.23 -11.82
N ASN A 449 -23.66 -25.20 -11.16
CA ASN A 449 -24.15 -24.68 -9.88
C ASN A 449 -24.86 -23.33 -9.97
N THR A 450 -24.67 -22.55 -11.04
CA THR A 450 -25.57 -21.43 -11.38
C THR A 450 -26.74 -22.01 -12.17
N ALA A 451 -27.87 -22.20 -11.49
CA ALA A 451 -29.10 -22.74 -12.08
C ALA A 451 -29.43 -22.04 -13.42
N HIS A 452 -29.13 -22.73 -14.52
CA HIS A 452 -29.66 -22.41 -15.84
C HIS A 452 -31.19 -22.57 -15.78
N ASN A 453 -31.90 -21.44 -15.73
CA ASN A 453 -33.26 -21.33 -16.29
C ASN A 453 -33.85 -19.91 -16.36
N VAL A 454 -33.17 -18.84 -15.92
CA VAL A 454 -33.85 -17.53 -15.77
C VAL A 454 -33.65 -16.57 -16.96
N SER A 455 -32.61 -16.69 -17.80
CA SER A 455 -32.31 -15.61 -18.78
C SER A 455 -32.81 -15.82 -20.22
N LEU A 456 -33.01 -17.04 -20.72
CA LEU A 456 -33.43 -17.27 -22.12
C LEU A 456 -34.96 -17.42 -22.28
N ALA A 457 -35.67 -17.86 -21.23
CA ALA A 457 -37.13 -17.95 -21.23
C ALA A 457 -37.80 -16.57 -21.39
N TYR A 458 -37.19 -15.52 -20.85
CA TYR A 458 -37.66 -14.14 -20.95
C TYR A 458 -37.86 -13.67 -22.40
N TRP A 459 -36.95 -14.05 -23.30
CA TRP A 459 -37.00 -13.63 -24.70
C TRP A 459 -37.95 -14.47 -25.55
N MET A 460 -38.16 -15.73 -25.16
CA MET A 460 -39.01 -16.67 -25.88
C MET A 460 -40.50 -16.30 -25.80
N GLU A 461 -40.93 -15.68 -24.69
CA GLU A 461 -42.31 -15.23 -24.48
C GLU A 461 -42.60 -13.82 -25.04
N SER A 462 -41.62 -13.15 -25.65
CA SER A 462 -41.82 -11.82 -26.23
C SER A 462 -42.78 -11.85 -27.42
N GLU A 463 -43.76 -10.95 -27.42
CA GLU A 463 -44.69 -10.74 -28.55
C GLU A 463 -44.01 -10.04 -29.73
N GLU A 464 -42.89 -9.35 -29.49
CA GLU A 464 -42.06 -8.69 -30.51
C GLU A 464 -40.78 -9.48 -30.80
N PRO A 465 -40.27 -9.51 -32.05
CA PRO A 465 -39.06 -10.25 -32.38
C PRO A 465 -37.82 -9.64 -31.74
N CYS A 466 -37.07 -10.43 -30.96
CA CYS A 466 -35.87 -9.99 -30.25
C CYS A 466 -34.63 -10.66 -30.82
N LEU A 467 -33.74 -9.87 -31.43
CA LEU A 467 -32.41 -10.34 -31.83
C LEU A 467 -31.55 -10.54 -30.57
N PHE A 468 -31.06 -11.76 -30.35
CA PHE A 468 -30.27 -12.08 -29.16
C PHE A 468 -28.84 -12.52 -29.48
N ASP A 469 -28.55 -12.99 -30.71
CA ASP A 469 -27.20 -13.39 -31.11
C ASP A 469 -27.02 -13.45 -32.65
N ALA A 470 -25.81 -13.75 -33.13
CA ALA A 470 -25.51 -14.06 -34.52
C ALA A 470 -24.53 -15.24 -34.65
N TYR A 471 -24.84 -16.20 -35.51
CA TYR A 471 -24.06 -17.44 -35.66
C TYR A 471 -23.93 -17.86 -37.13
N LYS A 472 -22.70 -18.12 -37.59
CA LYS A 472 -22.35 -18.61 -38.94
C LYS A 472 -23.11 -17.94 -40.11
N GLY A 473 -23.24 -16.61 -40.05
CA GLY A 473 -23.92 -15.83 -41.10
C GLY A 473 -25.44 -15.77 -40.96
N PHE A 474 -25.98 -16.15 -39.80
CA PHE A 474 -27.38 -16.00 -39.42
C PHE A 474 -27.52 -15.03 -38.24
N ASN A 475 -28.60 -14.26 -38.24
CA ASN A 475 -29.09 -13.51 -37.08
C ASN A 475 -30.07 -14.38 -36.30
N LEU A 476 -29.85 -14.54 -34.98
CA LEU A 476 -30.67 -15.38 -34.11
C LEU A 476 -31.70 -14.55 -33.37
N VAL A 477 -32.96 -14.85 -33.62
CA VAL A 477 -34.11 -14.06 -33.14
C VAL A 477 -35.05 -14.95 -32.33
N ALA A 478 -35.44 -14.52 -31.13
CA ALA A 478 -36.49 -15.14 -30.34
C ALA A 478 -37.82 -14.41 -30.60
N TRP A 479 -38.88 -15.15 -30.92
CA TRP A 479 -40.20 -14.57 -31.17
C TRP A 479 -41.32 -15.60 -31.03
N LYS A 480 -42.40 -15.27 -30.30
CA LYS A 480 -43.63 -16.08 -30.18
C LYS A 480 -43.37 -17.57 -29.85
N GLY A 481 -42.53 -17.83 -28.85
CA GLY A 481 -42.28 -19.18 -28.36
C GLY A 481 -41.28 -20.00 -29.19
N ARG A 482 -40.54 -19.37 -30.11
CA ARG A 482 -39.59 -20.05 -31.01
C ARG A 482 -38.33 -19.23 -31.24
N TYR A 483 -37.28 -19.93 -31.66
CA TYR A 483 -36.03 -19.34 -32.11
C TYR A 483 -35.91 -19.45 -33.62
N PHE A 484 -35.45 -18.38 -34.25
CA PHE A 484 -35.28 -18.25 -35.69
C PHE A 484 -33.83 -17.95 -36.01
N ALA A 485 -33.28 -18.59 -37.04
CA ALA A 485 -32.02 -18.21 -37.64
C ALA A 485 -32.30 -17.59 -39.01
N LEU A 486 -31.98 -16.31 -39.17
CA LEU A 486 -32.26 -15.52 -40.36
C LEU A 486 -30.96 -15.25 -41.11
N ARG A 487 -30.83 -15.77 -42.33
CA ARG A 487 -29.58 -15.66 -43.08
C ARG A 487 -29.29 -14.21 -43.45
N GLN A 488 -28.15 -13.68 -43.02
CA GLN A 488 -27.78 -12.27 -43.19
C GLN A 488 -27.69 -11.86 -44.67
N SER A 489 -27.29 -12.79 -45.55
CA SER A 489 -27.16 -12.54 -46.99
C SER A 489 -28.48 -12.27 -47.72
N VAL A 490 -29.62 -12.56 -47.08
CA VAL A 490 -30.97 -12.38 -47.65
C VAL A 490 -31.45 -10.93 -47.49
N GLY A 491 -30.76 -10.12 -46.68
CA GLY A 491 -31.10 -8.73 -46.43
C GLY A 491 -32.16 -8.57 -45.34
N THR A 492 -32.87 -7.45 -45.35
CA THR A 492 -33.86 -7.11 -44.31
C THR A 492 -35.11 -7.99 -44.43
N ILE A 493 -35.39 -8.79 -43.40
CA ILE A 493 -36.60 -9.63 -43.32
C ILE A 493 -37.59 -8.97 -42.36
N ASN A 494 -38.80 -8.69 -42.85
CA ASN A 494 -39.86 -8.11 -42.03
C ASN A 494 -40.65 -9.21 -41.30
N LEU A 495 -40.32 -9.43 -40.02
CA LEU A 495 -40.97 -10.43 -39.16
C LEU A 495 -42.40 -10.06 -38.73
N ALA A 496 -42.90 -8.86 -39.03
CA ALA A 496 -44.29 -8.49 -38.76
C ALA A 496 -45.31 -9.18 -39.71
N GLN A 497 -44.83 -9.84 -40.78
CA GLN A 497 -45.67 -10.60 -41.70
C GLN A 497 -46.06 -11.98 -41.10
N ASN A 498 -47.13 -12.57 -41.63
CA ASN A 498 -47.55 -13.91 -41.21
C ASN A 498 -46.43 -14.93 -41.50
N LEU A 499 -46.14 -15.80 -40.52
CA LEU A 499 -45.07 -16.80 -40.60
C LEU A 499 -45.21 -17.73 -41.83
N GLN A 500 -46.44 -18.09 -42.21
CA GLN A 500 -46.70 -18.90 -43.40
C GLN A 500 -46.29 -18.17 -44.69
N THR A 501 -46.50 -16.85 -44.73
CA THR A 501 -46.12 -15.99 -45.85
C THR A 501 -44.60 -15.86 -45.95
N LEU A 502 -43.90 -15.73 -44.81
CA LEU A 502 -42.44 -15.69 -44.76
C LEU A 502 -41.80 -17.00 -45.24
N LEU A 503 -42.33 -18.16 -44.83
CA LEU A 503 -41.83 -19.47 -45.27
C LEU A 503 -42.12 -19.77 -46.75
N THR A 504 -43.04 -19.03 -47.37
CA THR A 504 -43.34 -19.15 -48.81
C THR A 504 -42.47 -18.21 -49.65
N LEU A 505 -42.06 -17.07 -49.08
CA LEU A 505 -41.27 -16.03 -49.74
C LEU A 505 -39.77 -16.33 -49.76
N TYR A 506 -39.27 -17.08 -48.77
CA TYR A 506 -37.84 -17.36 -48.61
C TYR A 506 -37.56 -18.86 -48.70
N THR A 507 -36.38 -19.23 -49.22
CA THR A 507 -35.96 -20.63 -49.31
C THR A 507 -35.80 -21.25 -47.91
N PRO A 508 -36.05 -22.56 -47.73
CA PRO A 508 -35.92 -23.22 -46.42
C PRO A 508 -34.58 -23.00 -45.71
N ASP A 509 -33.49 -22.83 -46.47
CA ASP A 509 -32.14 -22.59 -45.93
C ASP A 509 -31.87 -21.12 -45.55
N ALA A 510 -32.82 -20.22 -45.81
CA ALA A 510 -32.72 -18.80 -45.48
C ALA A 510 -33.31 -18.47 -44.10
N ILE A 511 -34.28 -19.26 -43.64
CA ILE A 511 -34.98 -19.10 -42.36
C ILE A 511 -35.09 -20.47 -41.71
N LEU A 512 -34.28 -20.72 -40.68
CA LEU A 512 -34.37 -21.92 -39.85
C LEU A 512 -35.15 -21.61 -38.57
N MET A 513 -35.82 -22.61 -38.02
CA MET A 513 -36.67 -22.42 -36.85
C MET A 513 -36.67 -23.65 -35.96
N ALA A 514 -36.44 -23.45 -34.67
CA ALA A 514 -36.48 -24.52 -33.67
C ALA A 514 -37.14 -24.05 -32.36
N ARG A 515 -37.40 -25.00 -31.46
CA ARG A 515 -38.01 -24.75 -30.14
C ARG A 515 -36.96 -24.41 -29.07
N ASP A 516 -35.72 -24.75 -29.33
CA ASP A 516 -34.57 -24.51 -28.47
C ASP A 516 -33.36 -24.10 -29.34
N VAL A 517 -32.42 -23.38 -28.71
CA VAL A 517 -31.27 -22.81 -29.42
C VAL A 517 -30.33 -23.91 -29.91
N ASP A 518 -30.15 -24.99 -29.14
CA ASP A 518 -29.24 -26.08 -29.51
C ASP A 518 -29.68 -26.77 -30.81
N THR A 519 -30.97 -27.09 -30.93
CA THR A 519 -31.54 -27.64 -32.17
C THR A 519 -31.41 -26.66 -33.33
N LEU A 520 -31.59 -25.35 -33.08
CA LEU A 520 -31.41 -24.33 -34.12
C LEU A 520 -29.96 -24.27 -34.62
N MET A 521 -28.99 -24.37 -33.71
CA MET A 521 -27.56 -24.37 -34.06
C MET A 521 -27.17 -25.64 -34.82
N ASP A 522 -27.69 -26.80 -34.42
CA ASP A 522 -27.49 -28.08 -35.13
C ASP A 522 -28.06 -28.04 -36.55
N ASP A 523 -29.21 -27.38 -36.73
CA ASP A 523 -29.84 -27.17 -38.04
C ASP A 523 -29.00 -26.20 -38.91
N ILE A 524 -28.43 -25.14 -38.33
CA ILE A 524 -27.47 -24.25 -39.03
C ILE A 524 -26.22 -25.03 -39.45
N ASP A 525 -25.79 -25.99 -38.65
CA ASP A 525 -24.58 -26.79 -38.87
C ASP A 525 -24.79 -27.99 -39.82
N GLY A 526 -26.03 -28.19 -40.32
CA GLY A 526 -26.34 -29.14 -41.39
C GLY A 526 -26.35 -30.61 -40.95
N ILE A 527 -26.57 -30.90 -39.66
CA ILE A 527 -26.51 -32.26 -39.11
C ILE A 527 -27.87 -32.98 -39.28
N SER A 528 -27.93 -33.96 -40.18
CA SER A 528 -29.12 -34.80 -40.43
C SER A 528 -29.59 -35.58 -39.19
N THR A 529 -30.91 -35.74 -39.03
CA THR A 529 -31.55 -36.51 -37.93
C THR A 529 -31.02 -37.95 -37.80
N ALA A 530 -30.57 -38.56 -38.90
CA ALA A 530 -29.95 -39.88 -38.87
C ALA A 530 -28.55 -39.86 -38.21
N VAL A 531 -27.77 -38.81 -38.48
CA VAL A 531 -26.48 -38.55 -37.81
C VAL A 531 -26.68 -38.22 -36.34
N ARG A 532 -27.81 -37.58 -35.97
CA ARG A 532 -28.19 -37.34 -34.56
C ARG A 532 -28.43 -38.64 -33.79
N LEU A 533 -29.13 -39.61 -34.39
CA LEU A 533 -29.35 -40.92 -33.78
C LEU A 533 -28.05 -41.72 -33.67
N THR A 534 -27.19 -41.68 -34.69
CA THR A 534 -25.89 -42.37 -34.66
C THR A 534 -24.94 -41.74 -33.63
N ASN A 535 -24.90 -40.41 -33.52
CA ASN A 535 -24.08 -39.72 -32.53
C ASN A 535 -24.61 -39.90 -31.10
N ASN A 536 -25.93 -39.96 -30.89
CA ASN A 536 -26.50 -40.28 -29.57
C ASN A 536 -26.22 -41.74 -29.17
N VAL A 537 -26.35 -42.69 -30.10
CA VAL A 537 -26.03 -44.10 -29.82
C VAL A 537 -24.52 -44.27 -29.57
N ASN A 538 -23.67 -43.62 -30.36
CA ASN A 538 -22.22 -43.65 -30.15
C ASN A 538 -21.81 -42.92 -28.87
N GLY A 539 -22.47 -41.82 -28.51
CA GLY A 539 -22.28 -41.11 -27.25
C GLY A 539 -22.71 -41.93 -26.05
N ASN A 540 -23.81 -42.67 -26.15
CA ASN A 540 -24.27 -43.60 -25.10
C ASN A 540 -23.35 -44.81 -24.97
N ILE A 541 -22.83 -45.36 -26.07
CA ILE A 541 -21.83 -46.44 -26.04
C ILE A 541 -20.52 -45.95 -25.43
N ALA A 542 -20.05 -44.75 -25.82
CA ALA A 542 -18.86 -44.14 -25.23
C ALA A 542 -19.05 -43.79 -23.75
N GLY A 543 -20.24 -43.33 -23.35
CA GLY A 543 -20.60 -43.07 -21.96
C GLY A 543 -20.66 -44.35 -21.13
N LEU A 544 -21.22 -45.44 -21.67
CA LEU A 544 -21.24 -46.75 -21.03
C LEU A 544 -19.83 -47.36 -20.94
N GLN A 545 -18.98 -47.16 -21.94
CA GLN A 545 -17.57 -47.58 -21.90
C GLN A 545 -16.78 -46.78 -20.87
N ALA A 546 -16.96 -45.46 -20.80
CA ALA A 546 -16.35 -44.62 -19.78
C ALA A 546 -16.80 -45.01 -18.36
N GLN A 547 -18.08 -45.33 -18.18
CA GLN A 547 -18.62 -45.85 -16.91
C GLN A 547 -18.05 -47.25 -16.57
N LEU A 548 -17.86 -48.11 -17.57
CA LEU A 548 -17.22 -49.42 -17.39
C LEU A 548 -15.74 -49.26 -16.99
N ASP A 549 -15.02 -48.33 -17.61
CA ASP A 549 -13.62 -48.02 -17.32
C ASP A 549 -13.45 -47.33 -15.97
N ASP A 550 -14.38 -46.47 -15.57
CA ASP A 550 -14.43 -45.89 -14.23
C ASP A 550 -14.78 -46.95 -13.18
N CYS A 551 -15.72 -47.85 -13.46
CA CYS A 551 -16.05 -48.97 -12.58
C CYS A 551 -14.85 -49.94 -12.44
N ALA A 552 -14.15 -50.24 -13.54
CA ALA A 552 -12.94 -51.05 -13.52
C ALA A 552 -11.81 -50.37 -12.75
N ARG A 553 -11.59 -49.05 -12.92
CA ARG A 553 -10.64 -48.28 -12.13
C ARG A 553 -11.02 -48.20 -10.65
N SER A 554 -12.31 -48.11 -10.35
CA SER A 554 -12.81 -48.11 -8.97
C SER A 554 -12.60 -49.47 -8.31
N ILE A 555 -12.90 -50.58 -9.01
CA ILE A 555 -12.62 -51.95 -8.56
C ILE A 555 -11.11 -52.18 -8.38
N GLN A 556 -10.28 -51.69 -9.31
CA GLN A 556 -8.82 -51.75 -9.21
C GLN A 556 -8.33 -50.98 -7.97
N THR A 557 -8.81 -49.75 -7.77
CA THR A 557 -8.44 -48.91 -6.62
C THR A 557 -8.92 -49.52 -5.31
N GLN A 558 -10.12 -50.11 -5.29
CA GLN A 558 -10.68 -50.76 -4.11
C GLN A 558 -9.97 -52.09 -3.81
N SER A 559 -9.53 -52.82 -4.83
CA SER A 559 -8.66 -53.99 -4.71
C SER A 559 -7.27 -53.60 -4.17
N GLU A 560 -6.67 -52.53 -4.69
CA GLU A 560 -5.40 -51.99 -4.19
C GLU A 560 -5.54 -51.48 -2.75
N GLN A 561 -6.65 -50.82 -2.40
CA GLN A 561 -6.95 -50.42 -1.02
C GLN A 561 -7.17 -51.62 -0.11
N LEU A 562 -7.85 -52.68 -0.55
CA LEU A 562 -8.00 -53.91 0.22
C LEU A 562 -6.67 -54.66 0.38
N GLN A 563 -5.81 -54.65 -0.64
CA GLN A 563 -4.46 -55.19 -0.55
C GLN A 563 -3.60 -54.36 0.41
N LEU A 564 -3.67 -53.03 0.33
CA LEU A 564 -2.98 -52.13 1.24
C LEU A 564 -3.49 -52.29 2.67
N GLN A 565 -4.81 -52.41 2.86
CA GLN A 565 -5.45 -52.64 4.15
C GLN A 565 -5.04 -54.00 4.72
N ASN A 566 -5.01 -55.05 3.91
CA ASN A 566 -4.47 -56.35 4.33
C ASN A 566 -2.99 -56.27 4.70
N VAL A 567 -2.18 -55.51 3.96
CA VAL A 567 -0.78 -55.26 4.30
C VAL A 567 -0.68 -54.46 5.61
N TYR A 568 -1.54 -53.48 5.85
CA TYR A 568 -1.60 -52.73 7.10
C TYR A 568 -2.05 -53.58 8.27
N ASP A 569 -3.08 -54.42 8.10
CA ASP A 569 -3.58 -55.32 9.14
C ASP A 569 -2.56 -56.41 9.45
N MET A 570 -1.88 -56.95 8.43
CA MET A 570 -0.74 -57.86 8.62
C MET A 570 0.44 -57.15 9.28
N ALA A 571 0.77 -55.92 8.90
CA ALA A 571 1.82 -55.13 9.53
C ALA A 571 1.44 -54.76 10.97
N ARG A 572 0.16 -54.56 11.28
CA ARG A 572 -0.34 -54.35 12.64
C ARG A 572 -0.24 -55.64 13.46
N LEU A 573 -0.64 -56.78 12.92
CA LEU A 573 -0.49 -58.09 13.57
C LEU A 573 0.98 -58.45 13.81
N TYR A 574 1.86 -58.21 12.82
CA TYR A 574 3.30 -58.37 12.99
C TYR A 574 3.86 -57.34 13.94
N GLY A 575 3.35 -56.10 13.95
CA GLY A 575 3.70 -55.04 14.88
C GLY A 575 3.35 -55.42 16.31
N GLU A 576 2.12 -55.86 16.58
CA GLU A 576 1.65 -56.35 17.88
C GLU A 576 2.46 -57.59 18.32
N LYS A 577 2.81 -58.49 17.40
CA LYS A 577 3.63 -59.67 17.69
C LYS A 577 5.10 -59.30 17.95
N ILE A 578 5.65 -58.33 17.22
CA ILE A 578 6.99 -57.77 17.44
C ILE A 578 7.00 -56.99 18.74
N GLU A 579 5.97 -56.22 19.06
CA GLU A 579 5.84 -55.47 20.31
C GLU A 579 5.71 -56.41 21.50
N GLY A 580 4.90 -57.46 21.40
CA GLY A 580 4.85 -58.53 22.40
C GLY A 580 6.18 -59.28 22.53
N SER A 581 6.88 -59.54 21.41
CA SER A 581 8.20 -60.15 21.43
C SER A 581 9.28 -59.20 21.96
N LEU A 582 9.17 -57.90 21.71
CA LEU A 582 10.05 -56.85 22.22
C LEU A 582 9.77 -56.56 23.69
N GLN A 583 8.54 -56.67 24.17
CA GLN A 583 8.22 -56.63 25.60
C GLN A 583 8.75 -57.87 26.30
N ALA A 584 8.59 -59.05 25.71
CA ALA A 584 9.18 -60.28 26.24
C ALA A 584 10.71 -60.20 26.24
N LEU A 585 11.32 -59.75 25.14
CA LEU A 585 12.76 -59.54 25.03
C LEU A 585 13.22 -58.39 25.92
N SER A 586 12.44 -57.35 26.14
CA SER A 586 12.76 -56.24 27.03
C SER A 586 12.69 -56.69 28.48
N LEU A 587 11.75 -57.56 28.86
CA LEU A 587 11.74 -58.19 30.18
C LEU A 587 12.91 -59.17 30.34
N GLN A 588 13.29 -59.87 29.27
CA GLN A 588 14.42 -60.80 29.27
C GLN A 588 15.78 -60.06 29.25
N ILE A 589 15.85 -58.92 28.57
CA ILE A 589 16.98 -57.98 28.55
C ILE A 589 17.03 -57.25 29.88
N GLU A 590 15.94 -56.76 30.44
CA GLU A 590 15.93 -56.17 31.79
C GLU A 590 16.37 -57.22 32.81
N ASP A 591 15.87 -58.45 32.78
CA ASP A 591 16.32 -59.48 33.73
C ASP A 591 17.79 -59.89 33.49
N SER A 592 18.23 -60.03 32.24
CA SER A 592 19.62 -60.41 31.92
C SER A 592 20.64 -59.27 32.05
N VAL A 593 20.24 -58.03 31.78
CA VAL A 593 21.03 -56.81 31.97
C VAL A 593 21.00 -56.40 33.43
N VAL A 594 19.90 -56.55 34.17
CA VAL A 594 19.90 -56.34 35.64
C VAL A 594 20.75 -57.40 36.32
N LYS A 595 20.65 -58.69 35.95
CA LYS A 595 21.56 -59.73 36.49
C LYS A 595 23.00 -59.55 36.03
N GLY A 596 23.22 -59.16 34.77
CA GLY A 596 24.53 -58.90 34.19
C GLY A 596 25.19 -57.65 34.77
N LEU A 597 24.44 -56.57 34.96
CA LEU A 597 24.88 -55.35 35.65
C LEU A 597 25.03 -55.60 37.13
N GLN A 598 24.19 -56.39 37.81
CA GLN A 598 24.44 -56.77 39.20
C GLN A 598 25.72 -57.60 39.33
N HIS A 599 25.96 -58.55 38.42
CA HIS A 599 27.20 -59.33 38.42
C HIS A 599 28.42 -58.47 38.09
N THR A 600 28.32 -57.59 37.09
CA THR A 600 29.38 -56.66 36.69
C THR A 600 29.62 -55.60 37.75
N LEU A 601 28.59 -55.05 38.37
CA LEU A 601 28.69 -54.09 39.46
C LEU A 601 29.23 -54.76 40.72
N THR A 602 28.88 -56.02 41.01
CA THR A 602 29.48 -56.78 42.12
C THR A 602 30.96 -57.06 41.83
N SER A 603 31.32 -57.42 40.60
CA SER A 603 32.70 -57.61 40.16
C SER A 603 33.51 -56.31 40.19
N ILE A 604 32.94 -55.21 39.69
CA ILE A 604 33.54 -53.86 39.75
C ILE A 604 33.64 -53.39 41.19
N ILE A 605 32.65 -53.61 42.05
CA ILE A 605 32.74 -53.24 43.47
C ILE A 605 33.80 -54.09 44.16
N GLN A 606 33.89 -55.39 43.90
CA GLN A 606 34.96 -56.24 44.45
C GLN A 606 36.34 -55.82 43.94
N GLN A 607 36.46 -55.52 42.64
CA GLN A 607 37.69 -55.04 42.03
C GLN A 607 38.06 -53.65 42.52
N HIS A 608 37.09 -52.75 42.69
CA HIS A 608 37.33 -51.40 43.20
C HIS A 608 37.62 -51.41 44.69
N VAL A 609 37.03 -52.31 45.48
CA VAL A 609 37.41 -52.56 46.88
C VAL A 609 38.81 -53.18 46.95
N TYR A 610 39.18 -54.08 46.05
CA TYR A 610 40.53 -54.63 45.94
C TYR A 610 41.55 -53.57 45.53
N ASP A 611 41.28 -52.80 44.48
CA ASP A 611 42.12 -51.74 43.95
C ASP A 611 42.22 -50.57 44.92
N MET A 612 41.15 -50.21 45.63
CA MET A 612 41.19 -49.22 46.72
C MET A 612 41.95 -49.76 47.92
N SER A 613 41.80 -51.02 48.31
CA SER A 613 42.61 -51.62 49.38
C SER A 613 44.09 -51.64 48.99
N ARG A 614 44.41 -51.85 47.71
CA ARG A 614 45.77 -51.81 47.16
C ARG A 614 46.30 -50.37 47.06
N LEU A 615 45.51 -49.41 46.57
CA LEU A 615 45.89 -48.00 46.48
C LEU A 615 46.02 -47.36 47.85
N TYR A 616 45.12 -47.63 48.79
CA TYR A 616 45.26 -47.17 50.17
C TYR A 616 46.39 -47.91 50.88
N GLY A 617 46.63 -49.19 50.59
CA GLY A 617 47.81 -49.93 51.07
C GLY A 617 49.12 -49.31 50.58
N GLU A 618 49.30 -49.15 49.26
CA GLU A 618 50.47 -48.55 48.63
C GLU A 618 50.65 -47.06 49.00
N LYS A 619 49.56 -46.31 49.20
CA LYS A 619 49.60 -44.90 49.61
C LYS A 619 49.85 -44.74 51.11
N ILE A 620 49.38 -45.66 51.95
CA ILE A 620 49.73 -45.70 53.39
C ILE A 620 51.18 -46.16 53.55
N GLU A 621 51.64 -47.15 52.80
CA GLU A 621 53.04 -47.63 52.84
C GLU A 621 54.00 -46.59 52.27
N GLY A 622 53.65 -45.91 51.18
CA GLY A 622 54.38 -44.77 50.64
C GLY A 622 54.34 -43.53 51.54
N SER A 623 53.22 -43.27 52.23
CA SER A 623 53.15 -42.18 53.22
C SER A 623 53.87 -42.53 54.51
N LEU A 624 53.94 -43.80 54.92
CA LEU A 624 54.73 -44.26 56.06
C LEU A 624 56.23 -44.25 55.75
N GLN A 625 56.65 -44.62 54.54
CA GLN A 625 58.04 -44.45 54.08
C GLN A 625 58.40 -42.96 53.94
N GLY A 626 57.48 -42.13 53.43
CA GLY A 626 57.65 -40.67 53.34
C GLY A 626 57.70 -39.99 54.72
N LEU A 627 56.85 -40.40 55.66
CA LEU A 627 56.87 -39.92 57.05
C LEU A 627 58.09 -40.45 57.80
N SER A 628 58.54 -41.67 57.54
CA SER A 628 59.78 -42.21 58.14
C SER A 628 60.99 -41.41 57.68
N LEU A 629 61.08 -41.08 56.38
CA LEU A 629 62.15 -40.24 55.83
C LEU A 629 62.05 -38.77 56.27
N GLN A 630 60.84 -38.22 56.43
CA GLN A 630 60.64 -36.86 56.96
C GLN A 630 60.86 -36.77 58.48
N ILE A 631 60.59 -37.85 59.23
CA ILE A 631 60.92 -37.92 60.66
C ILE A 631 62.43 -38.08 60.82
N GLU A 632 63.10 -38.91 60.03
CA GLU A 632 64.58 -38.97 60.04
C GLU A 632 65.19 -37.62 59.67
N ASP A 633 64.75 -36.95 58.60
CA ASP A 633 65.34 -35.67 58.18
C ASP A 633 64.99 -34.51 59.13
N SER A 634 63.79 -34.51 59.74
CA SER A 634 63.40 -33.48 60.72
C SER A 634 63.99 -33.71 62.11
N VAL A 635 64.17 -34.96 62.55
CA VAL A 635 64.88 -35.28 63.80
C VAL A 635 66.38 -35.01 63.62
N VAL A 636 66.98 -35.34 62.47
CA VAL A 636 68.37 -35.00 62.16
C VAL A 636 68.55 -33.48 62.08
N LYS A 637 67.66 -32.73 61.41
CA LYS A 637 67.71 -31.25 61.42
C LYS A 637 67.45 -30.65 62.80
N SER A 638 66.53 -31.20 63.58
CA SER A 638 66.24 -30.71 64.93
C SER A 638 67.40 -30.98 65.89
N LEU A 639 68.04 -32.15 65.80
CA LEU A 639 69.25 -32.48 66.55
C LEU A 639 70.45 -31.66 66.07
N GLN A 640 70.61 -31.41 64.77
CA GLN A 640 71.64 -30.50 64.25
C GLN A 640 71.40 -29.06 64.68
N ASN A 641 70.15 -28.58 64.68
CA ASN A 641 69.80 -27.25 65.15
C ASN A 641 69.95 -27.12 66.67
N THR A 642 69.66 -28.18 67.43
CA THR A 642 69.87 -28.22 68.88
C THR A 642 71.36 -28.31 69.21
N LEU A 643 72.14 -29.10 68.45
CA LEU A 643 73.60 -29.16 68.58
C LEU A 643 74.24 -27.83 68.18
N THR A 644 73.73 -27.16 67.14
CA THR A 644 74.15 -25.81 66.73
C THR A 644 73.77 -24.79 67.79
N SER A 645 72.59 -24.90 68.40
CA SER A 645 72.14 -24.06 69.52
C SER A 645 73.00 -24.29 70.77
N ILE A 646 73.38 -25.53 71.09
CA ILE A 646 74.29 -25.86 72.20
C ILE A 646 75.71 -25.38 71.91
N ILE A 647 76.21 -25.52 70.68
CA ILE A 647 77.50 -24.95 70.24
C ILE A 647 77.46 -23.42 70.31
N GLN A 648 76.36 -22.78 69.93
CA GLN A 648 76.14 -21.34 70.05
C GLN A 648 75.97 -20.88 71.50
N GLN A 649 75.39 -21.70 72.39
CA GLN A 649 75.35 -21.45 73.83
C GLN A 649 76.73 -21.63 74.48
N HIS A 650 77.54 -22.58 73.98
CA HIS A 650 78.92 -22.76 74.43
C HIS A 650 79.83 -21.61 73.92
N ALA A 651 79.61 -21.14 72.69
CA ALA A 651 80.20 -19.90 72.18
C ALA A 651 79.68 -18.66 72.92
N GLY A 652 78.42 -18.68 73.39
CA GLY A 652 77.84 -17.70 74.30
C GLY A 652 78.53 -17.67 75.65
N LEU A 653 78.95 -18.81 76.19
CA LEU A 653 79.72 -18.89 77.44
C LEU A 653 81.21 -18.55 77.25
N GLN A 654 81.81 -18.79 76.07
CA GLN A 654 83.16 -18.30 75.74
C GLN A 654 83.19 -16.79 75.41
N GLY A 655 82.16 -16.24 74.78
CA GLY A 655 82.02 -14.80 74.51
C GLY A 655 81.61 -14.01 75.75
N GLU A 656 80.81 -14.60 76.65
CA GLU A 656 80.59 -14.05 77.98
C GLU A 656 81.84 -14.11 78.89
N LEU A 657 82.87 -14.89 78.52
CA LEU A 657 84.21 -14.78 79.10
C LEU A 657 84.94 -13.52 78.56
N HIS A 658 84.68 -13.14 77.29
CA HIS A 658 85.17 -11.90 76.67
C HIS A 658 84.36 -10.64 77.08
N LYS A 659 83.17 -10.83 77.69
CA LYS A 659 82.38 -9.81 78.41
C LYS A 659 83.22 -8.91 79.30
N GLN A 660 84.33 -9.41 79.82
CA GLN A 660 85.01 -8.73 80.90
C GLN A 660 86.25 -7.96 80.44
N GLU A 661 86.73 -8.15 79.22
CA GLU A 661 87.95 -7.49 78.73
C GLU A 661 87.69 -6.11 78.09
N GLU A 662 86.71 -5.94 77.17
CA GLU A 662 86.53 -4.66 76.45
C GLU A 662 85.60 -3.64 77.12
N ARG A 663 84.72 -4.07 78.04
CA ARG A 663 83.95 -3.15 78.89
C ARG A 663 84.84 -2.26 79.78
N ILE A 664 86.14 -2.57 79.88
CA ILE A 664 87.14 -1.75 80.57
C ILE A 664 87.76 -0.69 79.64
N MET A 665 87.76 -0.87 78.31
CA MET A 665 88.57 -0.03 77.40
C MET A 665 87.89 1.23 76.83
N ASP A 666 86.68 1.20 76.24
CA ASP A 666 86.17 2.38 75.49
C ASP A 666 85.24 3.31 76.30
N LEU A 667 84.79 2.85 77.47
CA LEU A 667 84.34 3.74 78.53
C LEU A 667 85.42 4.76 78.95
N ASN A 668 86.67 4.55 78.52
CA ASN A 668 87.85 5.41 78.69
C ASN A 668 88.08 6.42 77.55
N ASN A 669 87.38 6.32 76.40
CA ASN A 669 87.48 7.27 75.27
C ASN A 669 86.21 8.09 75.00
N LYS A 670 85.18 7.84 75.83
CA LYS A 670 84.60 8.91 76.66
C LYS A 670 85.59 10.09 76.80
N LEU A 671 85.03 11.27 76.89
CA LEU A 671 85.70 12.52 77.27
C LEU A 671 86.33 13.36 76.17
N ASN A 672 86.88 12.83 75.07
CA ASN A 672 87.92 13.66 74.45
C ASN A 672 87.48 14.75 73.46
N ILE A 673 86.58 14.53 72.49
CA ILE A 673 86.42 15.54 71.41
C ILE A 673 84.95 15.52 70.93
N ARG A 674 84.00 16.22 71.55
CA ARG A 674 84.06 17.63 71.98
C ARG A 674 84.49 18.49 70.80
N ASN A 675 83.77 19.57 70.52
CA ASN A 675 84.37 20.75 69.88
C ASN A 675 84.63 20.72 68.36
N ALA A 676 83.73 20.23 67.51
CA ALA A 676 83.77 20.65 66.10
C ALA A 676 82.42 20.48 65.41
N SER A 677 81.43 21.27 65.82
CA SER A 677 80.88 22.33 64.96
C SER A 677 79.97 21.77 63.86
N PHE A 678 78.64 21.79 64.00
CA PHE A 678 77.80 22.99 64.15
C PHE A 678 78.03 24.10 63.09
N LEU A 679 78.97 23.91 62.17
CA LEU A 679 79.33 24.83 61.10
C LEU A 679 79.64 23.92 59.91
N SER A 680 78.91 23.89 58.82
CA SER A 680 78.76 24.97 57.86
C SER A 680 77.93 24.34 56.72
N ARG A 681 76.67 24.68 56.44
CA ARG A 681 76.13 26.02 56.15
C ARG A 681 77.15 26.86 55.39
N LEU A 682 76.71 27.29 54.21
CA LEU A 682 77.34 28.24 53.30
C LEU A 682 78.26 27.65 52.23
N PHE A 683 78.01 28.18 51.03
CA PHE A 683 78.87 28.28 49.86
C PHE A 683 78.72 27.15 48.84
N ARG A 684 78.56 27.40 47.54
CA ARG A 684 78.28 28.62 46.74
C ARG A 684 78.13 28.13 45.29
N ARG A 685 77.40 28.91 44.48
CA ARG A 685 77.49 28.91 43.01
C ARG A 685 78.94 28.84 42.49
N LYS A 686 79.11 28.26 41.29
CA LYS A 686 79.51 29.03 40.10
C LYS A 686 78.84 28.42 38.83
N PRO A 687 78.75 29.19 37.73
CA PRO A 687 77.84 28.98 36.59
C PRO A 687 78.33 28.00 35.52
#